data_AF-A0A371DAT7-F1
#
_entry.id   AF-A0A371DAT7-F1
#
_cell.length_a   1.000
_cell.length_b   1.000
_cell.length_c   1.000
_cell.angle_alpha   90.00
_cell.angle_beta   90.00
_cell.angle_gamma   90.00
#
_symmetry.space_group_name_H-M   'P 1'
#
loop_
_entity.id
_entity.type
_entity.pdbx_description
1 polymer ?
#
loop_
_entity_poly.entity_id
_entity_poly.type
_entity_poly.pdbx_seq_one_letter_code
_entity_poly.pdbx_strand_id
1 'polypeptide(L)'
;MALVSLTTSECLEQGADCIQGPARGAVEAFEGLVAGPGFSETSIFTTPNQLHIPQFAIAHNEITTYNDGRWGLHEYSRWPQEYDRAYIHVACIPRKGARCAPASEVVWRTWQMDDWEIDACGVARLGMLKRSLVHELQRAADDAIEGVYACRRDCVQTNEVVSLLVLCVRQCLDRLRLLPSERSVVISLAAHVQRLVLELAGVQLYLQEVIDRITSKRDYRLDILDVVGAYTADASSAQLLHRVGIPVWFQQHLTPMVRFWSVAMLTTLPICFSSIPSYPRLVLALRDLSGALNAPGEWQRVMNAIVRRQLCASRLPELIVADDTDSDDDVSNKQARLEAQWTHGWDSAIGESRPTLVVQNPRYVRTLPHVLPIAPRGIVEGKRVPSTRSRKKLPASSRATSSRASFTMNAFRQHYASELLTDVDAWKKALETISPLPQPSKSVKYFLLPPWLLDHLRGYSASADKLSRYLHHWLAIRKFCRIRLFDRTISGRPLTISEWRDALWGDYSLDPSDDGVSQGPRSPSGGSDRLKRRHQVKQSLRQLFGNVAALPSYDPASRPQFGGIPVSRKSASSDVGVRSRVVWELHESNWRCELLALDAVMVGSTEWPETLRWIREAHISEVWGPPRSGVNVAPDVDEPAAICWTNAADDEWTQARGHLHAFVDLLSRWKTCPPDLQLPPGHVESCDRGEYGRIHSQAVDFYVRTFVNVFERLPTPPVRPPLPSGAIRRPTDT
;
A
#
# COMPACT_ATOMS: atom_id res chain seq x y z
N MET A 1 47.78 -2.60 -30.64
CA MET A 1 48.29 -3.26 -31.86
C MET A 1 48.84 -4.61 -31.42
N ALA A 2 48.31 -5.78 -31.78
CA ALA A 2 47.51 -6.19 -32.93
C ALA A 2 46.16 -6.81 -32.51
N LEU A 3 45.11 -6.41 -33.23
CA LEU A 3 43.82 -7.09 -33.26
C LEU A 3 44.00 -8.41 -34.01
N VAL A 4 43.58 -9.53 -33.40
CA VAL A 4 43.16 -10.71 -34.18
C VAL A 4 41.65 -10.76 -34.10
N SER A 5 41.06 -10.30 -35.20
CA SER A 5 39.68 -10.50 -35.59
C SER A 5 39.41 -12.00 -35.74
N LEU A 6 38.93 -12.64 -34.68
CA LEU A 6 38.31 -13.97 -34.78
C LEU A 6 36.95 -13.80 -35.48
N THR A 7 37.02 -13.79 -36.80
CA THR A 7 35.85 -13.93 -37.67
C THR A 7 35.41 -15.39 -37.66
N THR A 8 34.12 -15.56 -37.53
CA THR A 8 33.35 -16.79 -37.28
C THR A 8 33.29 -17.78 -38.46
N SER A 9 34.35 -17.90 -39.27
CA SER A 9 34.26 -18.63 -40.55
C SER A 9 35.23 -19.81 -40.76
N GLU A 10 36.22 -20.07 -39.91
CA GLU A 10 37.29 -21.06 -40.23
C GLU A 10 37.29 -22.36 -39.39
N CYS A 11 36.23 -22.67 -38.64
CA CYS A 11 36.13 -23.93 -37.89
C CYS A 11 34.97 -24.86 -38.33
N LEU A 12 34.39 -24.68 -39.53
CA LEU A 12 33.23 -25.47 -39.96
C LEU A 12 33.52 -26.63 -40.93
N GLU A 13 34.77 -26.90 -41.29
CA GLU A 13 35.08 -28.06 -42.14
C GLU A 13 36.31 -28.82 -41.64
N GLN A 14 36.09 -29.67 -40.64
CA GLN A 14 36.86 -30.91 -40.45
C GLN A 14 36.18 -31.79 -39.39
N GLY A 15 35.61 -32.92 -39.84
CA GLY A 15 35.34 -34.12 -39.02
C GLY A 15 34.31 -33.97 -37.89
N ALA A 16 33.06 -34.33 -38.16
CA ALA A 16 32.06 -34.59 -37.15
C ALA A 16 32.38 -35.90 -36.39
N ASP A 17 33.42 -35.89 -35.57
CA ASP A 17 33.49 -36.72 -34.38
C ASP A 17 32.98 -35.87 -33.22
N CYS A 18 31.83 -36.25 -32.65
CA CYS A 18 31.27 -35.61 -31.46
C CYS A 18 32.26 -35.77 -30.29
N ILE A 19 33.18 -34.82 -30.13
CA ILE A 19 33.91 -34.62 -28.87
C ILE A 19 32.85 -34.15 -27.87
N GLN A 20 32.24 -35.09 -27.13
CA GLN A 20 31.37 -34.76 -26.01
C GLN A 20 32.21 -33.96 -25.00
N GLY A 21 31.85 -32.69 -24.81
CA GLY A 21 32.48 -31.85 -23.81
C GLY A 21 32.35 -32.44 -22.40
N PRO A 22 33.20 -32.02 -21.45
CA PRO A 22 33.14 -32.48 -20.07
C PRO A 22 31.75 -32.28 -19.47
N ALA A 23 31.34 -33.22 -18.62
CA ALA A 23 30.07 -33.13 -17.90
C ALA A 23 30.03 -31.87 -17.02
N ARG A 24 28.82 -31.39 -16.71
CA ARG A 24 28.66 -30.19 -15.90
C ARG A 24 29.25 -30.40 -14.49
N GLY A 25 30.10 -29.46 -14.04
CA GLY A 25 30.79 -29.56 -12.75
C GLY A 25 32.01 -30.47 -12.76
N ALA A 26 32.40 -31.05 -13.90
CA ALA A 26 33.56 -31.93 -14.00
C ALA A 26 34.89 -31.17 -14.03
N VAL A 27 34.86 -29.88 -14.38
CA VAL A 27 36.03 -28.99 -14.36
C VAL A 27 36.21 -28.33 -13.00
N GLU A 28 37.40 -27.78 -12.74
CA GLU A 28 37.67 -27.09 -11.47
C GLU A 28 36.97 -25.72 -11.40
N ALA A 29 36.80 -25.19 -10.18
CA ALA A 29 35.98 -23.99 -9.95
C ALA A 29 36.44 -22.72 -10.70
N PHE A 30 37.72 -22.66 -11.09
CA PHE A 30 38.32 -21.54 -11.82
C PHE A 30 38.51 -21.83 -13.32
N GLU A 31 38.16 -23.04 -13.75
CA GLU A 31 38.09 -23.44 -15.15
C GLU A 31 36.65 -23.26 -15.68
N GLY A 32 36.51 -23.19 -17.00
CA GLY A 32 35.21 -23.03 -17.65
C GLY A 32 34.84 -24.21 -18.54
N LEU A 33 33.61 -24.71 -18.45
CA LEU A 33 33.02 -25.44 -19.58
C LEU A 33 32.86 -24.49 -20.75
N VAL A 34 32.34 -23.30 -20.44
CA VAL A 34 32.21 -22.20 -21.37
C VAL A 34 32.79 -20.92 -20.79
N ALA A 35 33.26 -20.04 -21.68
CA ALA A 35 33.69 -18.70 -21.32
C ALA A 35 33.10 -17.65 -22.27
N GLY A 36 32.87 -16.44 -21.78
CA GLY A 36 32.26 -15.36 -22.54
C GLY A 36 32.75 -13.99 -22.06
N PRO A 37 32.50 -12.92 -22.83
CA PRO A 37 33.05 -11.60 -22.55
C PRO A 37 32.61 -11.08 -21.18
N GLY A 38 33.55 -10.49 -20.43
CA GLY A 38 33.30 -9.84 -19.14
C GLY A 38 32.83 -8.39 -19.27
N PHE A 39 32.85 -7.64 -18.16
CA PHE A 39 32.46 -6.23 -18.12
C PHE A 39 33.48 -5.27 -18.76
N SER A 40 34.73 -5.71 -18.90
CA SER A 40 35.82 -5.00 -19.58
C SER A 40 36.51 -5.92 -20.59
N GLU A 41 37.26 -5.32 -21.52
CA GLU A 41 38.09 -6.05 -22.50
C GLU A 41 39.13 -6.99 -21.86
N THR A 42 39.47 -6.75 -20.60
CA THR A 42 40.46 -7.52 -19.83
C THR A 42 39.83 -8.53 -18.88
N SER A 43 38.50 -8.66 -18.89
CA SER A 43 37.76 -9.57 -18.02
C SER A 43 36.98 -10.60 -18.83
N ILE A 44 36.85 -11.79 -18.25
CA ILE A 44 36.10 -12.90 -18.83
C ILE A 44 35.21 -13.52 -17.75
N PHE A 45 34.03 -13.97 -18.15
CA PHE A 45 33.21 -14.85 -17.32
C PHE A 45 33.46 -16.30 -17.72
N THR A 46 33.77 -17.14 -16.75
CA THR A 46 33.86 -18.59 -16.92
C THR A 46 32.84 -19.26 -16.03
N THR A 47 32.31 -20.41 -16.45
CA THR A 47 31.43 -21.21 -15.59
C THR A 47 31.84 -22.68 -15.60
N PRO A 48 32.05 -23.30 -14.42
CA PRO A 48 32.42 -24.69 -14.33
C PRO A 48 31.22 -25.66 -14.38
N ASN A 49 29.99 -25.14 -14.22
CA ASN A 49 28.79 -25.98 -14.05
C ASN A 49 27.57 -25.55 -14.91
N GLN A 50 27.75 -24.60 -15.81
CA GLN A 50 26.75 -24.20 -16.81
C GLN A 50 27.28 -24.29 -18.23
N LEU A 51 26.37 -24.33 -19.20
CA LEU A 51 26.69 -24.42 -20.64
C LEU A 51 26.48 -23.08 -21.38
N HIS A 52 26.23 -22.00 -20.65
CA HIS A 52 25.98 -20.69 -21.20
C HIS A 52 26.51 -19.59 -20.27
N ILE A 53 26.75 -18.40 -20.82
CA ILE A 53 27.09 -17.18 -20.06
C ILE A 53 25.91 -16.21 -20.19
N PRO A 54 25.17 -15.89 -19.11
CA PRO A 54 24.16 -14.85 -19.11
C PRO A 54 24.76 -13.49 -19.40
N GLN A 55 24.02 -12.63 -20.10
CA GLN A 55 24.29 -11.21 -20.07
C GLN A 55 24.00 -10.69 -18.65
N PHE A 56 24.98 -10.14 -17.97
CA PHE A 56 24.79 -9.57 -16.63
C PHE A 56 24.39 -8.09 -16.70
N ALA A 57 23.54 -7.69 -15.78
CA ALA A 57 23.12 -6.30 -15.67
C ALA A 57 24.26 -5.44 -15.14
N ILE A 58 24.53 -4.30 -15.79
CA ILE A 58 25.43 -3.27 -15.26
C ILE A 58 24.54 -2.07 -14.91
N ALA A 59 24.45 -1.76 -13.62
CA ALA A 59 23.66 -0.62 -13.15
C ALA A 59 24.39 0.68 -13.53
N HIS A 60 24.04 1.27 -14.68
CA HIS A 60 24.49 2.60 -15.07
C HIS A 60 23.37 3.61 -14.80
N ASN A 61 23.46 4.32 -13.67
CA ASN A 61 22.62 5.46 -13.28
C ASN A 61 21.10 5.21 -13.09
N GLU A 62 20.49 4.17 -13.70
CA GLU A 62 19.04 3.92 -13.61
C GLU A 62 18.69 2.42 -13.73
N ILE A 63 17.68 1.98 -12.97
CA ILE A 63 16.99 0.70 -13.18
C ILE A 63 15.57 0.98 -13.63
N THR A 64 15.16 0.33 -14.73
CA THR A 64 13.87 0.57 -15.37
C THR A 64 12.90 -0.56 -15.09
N THR A 65 11.68 -0.21 -14.66
CA THR A 65 10.54 -1.13 -14.68
C THR A 65 9.92 -1.16 -16.07
N TYR A 66 9.62 -2.35 -16.56
CA TYR A 66 9.03 -2.61 -17.88
C TYR A 66 7.53 -2.89 -17.77
N ASN A 67 6.83 -2.91 -18.90
CA ASN A 67 5.36 -3.07 -18.97
C ASN A 67 4.82 -4.38 -18.38
N ASP A 68 5.66 -5.41 -18.23
CA ASP A 68 5.35 -6.66 -17.52
C ASP A 68 5.57 -6.55 -15.99
N GLY A 69 5.94 -5.36 -15.52
CA GLY A 69 6.27 -5.08 -14.13
C GLY A 69 7.67 -5.52 -13.73
N ARG A 70 8.48 -6.09 -14.64
CA ARG A 70 9.82 -6.64 -14.40
C ARG A 70 10.94 -5.63 -14.63
N TRP A 71 12.17 -5.99 -14.25
CA TRP A 71 13.35 -5.11 -14.33
C TRP A 71 14.37 -5.53 -15.40
N GLY A 72 13.95 -6.31 -16.40
CA GLY A 72 14.85 -6.79 -17.43
C GLY A 72 16.00 -7.62 -16.84
N LEU A 73 17.25 -7.25 -17.16
CA LEU A 73 18.45 -7.96 -16.67
C LEU A 73 18.62 -7.85 -15.15
N HIS A 74 18.01 -6.85 -14.51
CA HIS A 74 18.00 -6.66 -13.06
C HIS A 74 16.91 -7.48 -12.35
N GLU A 75 16.23 -8.39 -13.04
CA GLU A 75 15.19 -9.23 -12.42
C GLU A 75 15.80 -10.40 -11.63
N TYR A 76 16.18 -10.14 -10.38
CA TYR A 76 16.87 -11.13 -9.52
C TYR A 76 16.09 -12.44 -9.31
N SER A 77 14.77 -12.40 -9.41
CA SER A 77 13.92 -13.59 -9.17
C SER A 77 14.01 -14.62 -10.31
N ARG A 78 14.59 -14.25 -11.46
CA ARG A 78 14.57 -15.07 -12.68
C ARG A 78 15.88 -15.02 -13.46
N TRP A 79 16.75 -14.06 -13.15
CA TRP A 79 18.01 -13.83 -13.84
C TRP A 79 19.16 -13.75 -12.83
N PRO A 80 20.32 -14.39 -13.10
CA PRO A 80 21.42 -14.42 -12.15
C PRO A 80 21.97 -13.03 -11.84
N GLN A 81 22.24 -12.78 -10.57
CA GLN A 81 22.79 -11.51 -10.07
C GLN A 81 24.15 -11.76 -9.39
N GLU A 82 24.78 -10.68 -8.94
CA GLU A 82 26.01 -10.83 -8.17
C GLU A 82 25.71 -11.57 -6.87
N TYR A 83 26.62 -12.45 -6.49
CA TYR A 83 26.58 -13.17 -5.25
C TYR A 83 26.83 -12.22 -4.07
N ASP A 84 25.86 -12.19 -3.16
CA ASP A 84 25.99 -11.55 -1.86
C ASP A 84 25.80 -12.59 -0.76
N ARG A 85 26.81 -12.70 0.11
CA ARG A 85 26.80 -13.66 1.22
C ARG A 85 25.62 -13.43 2.18
N ALA A 86 25.16 -12.19 2.35
CA ALA A 86 24.03 -11.87 3.21
C ALA A 86 22.68 -12.33 2.61
N TYR A 87 22.62 -12.58 1.30
CA TYR A 87 21.39 -12.94 0.57
C TYR A 87 21.59 -14.19 -0.30
N ILE A 88 22.34 -15.18 0.22
CA ILE A 88 22.62 -16.44 -0.51
C ILE A 88 21.35 -17.14 -1.01
N HIS A 89 20.21 -16.99 -0.33
CA HIS A 89 18.92 -17.56 -0.74
C HIS A 89 18.44 -17.04 -2.09
N VAL A 90 18.89 -15.86 -2.54
CA VAL A 90 18.58 -15.31 -3.86
C VAL A 90 19.17 -16.19 -4.97
N ALA A 91 20.42 -16.62 -4.82
CA ALA A 91 21.05 -17.55 -5.78
C ALA A 91 20.35 -18.91 -5.79
N CYS A 92 19.65 -19.25 -4.70
CA CYS A 92 18.90 -20.48 -4.50
C CYS A 92 17.46 -20.41 -5.03
N ILE A 93 17.03 -19.29 -5.62
CA ILE A 93 15.67 -19.19 -6.19
C ILE A 93 15.51 -20.28 -7.28
N PRO A 94 14.52 -21.18 -7.17
CA PRO A 94 14.35 -22.26 -8.14
C PRO A 94 13.95 -21.73 -9.52
N ARG A 95 14.38 -22.41 -10.59
CA ARG A 95 13.91 -22.10 -11.96
C ARG A 95 12.53 -22.69 -12.20
N LYS A 96 11.79 -22.15 -13.19
CA LYS A 96 10.49 -22.72 -13.58
C LYS A 96 10.67 -24.18 -14.00
N GLY A 97 9.93 -25.08 -13.36
CA GLY A 97 10.00 -26.53 -13.63
C GLY A 97 10.97 -27.30 -12.74
N ALA A 98 11.76 -26.63 -11.89
CA ALA A 98 12.61 -27.30 -10.91
C ALA A 98 11.76 -28.03 -9.85
N ARG A 99 12.31 -29.08 -9.24
CA ARG A 99 11.63 -29.90 -8.21
C ARG A 99 11.02 -29.07 -7.06
N CYS A 100 11.74 -28.04 -6.62
CA CYS A 100 11.35 -27.19 -5.49
C CYS A 100 10.72 -25.86 -5.93
N ALA A 101 10.38 -25.72 -7.22
CA ALA A 101 9.74 -24.53 -7.75
C ALA A 101 8.26 -24.45 -7.32
N PRO A 102 7.72 -23.25 -7.04
CA PRO A 102 6.29 -23.08 -6.88
C PRO A 102 5.51 -23.65 -8.08
N ALA A 103 4.57 -24.55 -7.82
CA ALA A 103 3.76 -25.21 -8.85
C ALA A 103 2.70 -24.29 -9.47
N SER A 104 2.33 -23.21 -8.77
CA SER A 104 1.29 -22.29 -9.22
C SER A 104 1.75 -21.47 -10.43
N GLU A 105 1.07 -21.64 -11.57
CA GLU A 105 1.41 -20.96 -12.82
C GLU A 105 1.34 -19.43 -12.72
N VAL A 106 0.51 -18.89 -11.81
CA VAL A 106 0.41 -17.44 -11.57
C VAL A 106 1.76 -16.82 -11.16
N VAL A 107 2.64 -17.59 -10.51
CA VAL A 107 3.98 -17.14 -10.08
C VAL A 107 4.90 -16.90 -11.28
N TRP A 108 4.68 -17.65 -12.37
CA TRP A 108 5.50 -17.64 -13.56
C TRP A 108 4.91 -16.83 -14.72
N ARG A 109 3.64 -16.42 -14.59
CA ARG A 109 2.90 -15.63 -15.58
C ARG A 109 3.61 -14.32 -15.95
N THR A 110 3.55 -13.94 -17.22
CA THR A 110 3.83 -12.57 -17.67
C THR A 110 2.53 -11.78 -17.72
N TRP A 111 2.42 -10.73 -16.90
CA TRP A 111 1.23 -9.91 -16.78
C TRP A 111 0.91 -9.16 -18.07
N GLN A 112 -0.37 -9.13 -18.43
CA GLN A 112 -0.88 -8.48 -19.63
C GLN A 112 -1.76 -7.28 -19.28
N MET A 113 -1.99 -6.42 -20.27
CA MET A 113 -2.88 -5.27 -20.11
C MET A 113 -4.29 -5.67 -19.69
N ASP A 114 -4.77 -6.81 -20.18
CA ASP A 114 -6.12 -7.32 -19.93
C ASP A 114 -6.26 -8.03 -18.56
N ASP A 115 -5.19 -8.13 -17.78
CA ASP A 115 -5.25 -8.67 -16.41
C ASP A 115 -5.78 -7.63 -15.40
N TRP A 116 -5.87 -6.36 -15.83
CA TRP A 116 -6.37 -5.23 -15.05
C TRP A 116 -7.76 -4.80 -15.52
N GLU A 117 -8.64 -4.47 -14.59
CA GLU A 117 -10.01 -4.02 -14.83
C GLU A 117 -10.27 -2.66 -14.19
N ILE A 118 -11.00 -1.80 -14.90
CA ILE A 118 -11.40 -0.48 -14.39
C ILE A 118 -12.32 -0.70 -13.18
N ASP A 119 -12.03 -0.03 -12.08
CA ASP A 119 -12.89 -0.06 -10.89
C ASP A 119 -13.75 1.20 -10.84
N ALA A 120 -15.03 1.02 -10.51
CA ALA A 120 -15.96 2.12 -10.26
C ALA A 120 -15.67 2.79 -8.89
N CYS A 121 -14.42 3.16 -8.62
CA CYS A 121 -13.98 3.87 -7.41
C CYS A 121 -14.23 5.37 -7.49
N GLY A 122 -14.68 5.85 -8.65
CA GLY A 122 -14.96 7.25 -8.89
C GLY A 122 -13.73 8.08 -9.18
N VAL A 123 -12.59 7.45 -9.52
CA VAL A 123 -11.42 8.10 -10.13
C VAL A 123 -11.18 7.48 -11.50
N ALA A 124 -11.15 8.31 -12.54
CA ALA A 124 -10.91 7.83 -13.90
C ALA A 124 -9.54 7.12 -13.99
N ARG A 125 -9.46 6.03 -14.76
CA ARG A 125 -8.23 5.25 -15.02
C ARG A 125 -7.64 4.50 -13.82
N LEU A 126 -8.31 4.47 -12.67
CA LEU A 126 -7.97 3.56 -11.58
C LEU A 126 -8.76 2.27 -11.68
N GLY A 127 -8.13 1.19 -11.23
CA GLY A 127 -8.67 -0.15 -11.36
C GLY A 127 -7.90 -1.16 -10.55
N MET A 128 -8.30 -2.41 -10.68
CA MET A 128 -7.83 -3.53 -9.87
C MET A 128 -7.24 -4.63 -10.76
N LEU A 129 -6.40 -5.47 -10.18
CA LEU A 129 -6.10 -6.76 -10.79
C LEU A 129 -7.35 -7.63 -10.70
N LYS A 130 -7.66 -8.41 -11.74
CA LYS A 130 -8.79 -9.35 -11.71
C LYS A 130 -8.79 -10.17 -10.43
N ARG A 131 -9.96 -10.25 -9.77
CA ARG A 131 -10.10 -10.90 -8.45
C ARG A 131 -9.57 -12.34 -8.43
N SER A 132 -9.79 -13.11 -9.51
CA SER A 132 -9.27 -14.48 -9.64
C SER A 132 -7.75 -14.56 -9.57
N LEU A 133 -7.04 -13.65 -10.26
CA LEU A 133 -5.58 -13.58 -10.28
C LEU A 133 -5.03 -13.17 -8.91
N VAL A 134 -5.72 -12.27 -8.19
CA VAL A 134 -5.37 -11.91 -6.81
C VAL A 134 -5.51 -13.11 -5.88
N HIS A 135 -6.57 -13.92 -6.03
CA HIS A 135 -6.75 -15.13 -5.23
C HIS A 135 -5.70 -16.21 -5.54
N GLU A 136 -5.32 -16.38 -6.82
CA GLU A 136 -4.23 -17.28 -7.19
C GLU A 136 -2.89 -16.83 -6.60
N LEU A 137 -2.58 -15.53 -6.65
CA LEU A 137 -1.37 -14.96 -6.04
C LEU A 137 -1.36 -15.14 -4.52
N GLN A 138 -2.51 -14.95 -3.86
CA GLN A 138 -2.62 -15.17 -2.42
C GLN A 138 -2.31 -16.63 -2.08
N ARG A 139 -2.95 -17.60 -2.77
CA ARG A 139 -2.72 -19.02 -2.50
C ARG A 139 -1.24 -19.37 -2.69
N ALA A 140 -0.64 -18.91 -3.78
CA ALA A 140 0.79 -19.15 -4.02
C ALA A 140 1.69 -18.52 -2.95
N ALA A 141 1.31 -17.36 -2.39
CA ALA A 141 2.02 -16.76 -1.28
C ALA A 141 1.85 -17.55 0.02
N ASP A 142 0.62 -17.98 0.35
CA ASP A 142 0.36 -18.80 1.53
C ASP A 142 1.13 -20.13 1.47
N ASP A 143 1.11 -20.83 0.32
CA ASP A 143 1.86 -22.07 0.10
C ASP A 143 3.37 -21.87 0.33
N ALA A 144 3.95 -20.76 -0.16
CA ALA A 144 5.36 -20.45 0.01
C ALA A 144 5.71 -20.06 1.47
N ILE A 145 4.82 -19.34 2.15
CA ILE A 145 4.97 -18.98 3.56
C ILE A 145 4.94 -20.24 4.43
N GLU A 146 3.95 -21.12 4.22
CA GLU A 146 3.84 -22.40 4.91
C GLU A 146 5.06 -23.30 4.65
N GLY A 147 5.52 -23.36 3.39
CA GLY A 147 6.70 -24.13 3.01
C GLY A 147 7.97 -23.70 3.74
N VAL A 148 8.17 -22.39 3.94
CA VAL A 148 9.31 -21.87 4.71
C VAL A 148 9.15 -22.14 6.20
N TYR A 149 7.98 -21.92 6.79
CA TYR A 149 7.75 -22.17 8.22
C TYR A 149 7.78 -23.66 8.59
N ALA A 150 7.53 -24.56 7.64
CA ALA A 150 7.70 -26.00 7.84
C ALA A 150 9.18 -26.42 7.98
N CYS A 151 10.14 -25.59 7.57
CA CYS A 151 11.56 -25.85 7.74
C CYS A 151 11.97 -25.72 9.22
N ARG A 152 12.39 -26.82 9.84
CA ARG A 152 12.83 -26.85 11.26
C ARG A 152 14.27 -26.36 11.43
N ARG A 153 14.55 -25.07 11.22
CA ARG A 153 15.86 -24.47 11.55
C ARG A 153 15.75 -23.11 12.22
N ASP A 154 16.36 -23.00 13.41
CA ASP A 154 16.48 -21.75 14.12
C ASP A 154 17.74 -21.00 13.67
N CYS A 155 17.57 -20.11 12.68
CA CYS A 155 18.61 -19.17 12.26
C CYS A 155 18.08 -17.74 12.36
N VAL A 156 18.63 -16.94 13.28
CA VAL A 156 18.17 -15.57 13.56
C VAL A 156 18.13 -14.71 12.30
N GLN A 157 19.22 -14.67 11.52
CA GLN A 157 19.28 -13.89 10.28
C GLN A 157 18.23 -14.34 9.25
N THR A 158 17.99 -15.66 9.16
CA THR A 158 16.97 -16.17 8.24
C THR A 158 15.56 -15.81 8.73
N ASN A 159 15.32 -15.88 10.04
CA ASN A 159 14.03 -15.52 10.64
C ASN A 159 13.67 -14.05 10.39
N GLU A 160 14.65 -13.13 10.46
CA GLU A 160 14.46 -11.72 10.13
C GLU A 160 14.10 -11.53 8.65
N VAL A 161 14.83 -12.18 7.74
CA VAL A 161 14.56 -12.14 6.29
C VAL A 161 13.17 -12.70 5.99
N VAL A 162 12.81 -13.86 6.56
CA VAL A 162 11.49 -14.49 6.37
C VAL A 162 10.39 -13.56 6.87
N SER A 163 10.53 -13.02 8.08
CA SER A 163 9.54 -12.10 8.66
C SER A 163 9.33 -10.86 7.77
N LEU A 164 10.42 -10.30 7.24
CA LEU A 164 10.35 -9.16 6.32
C LEU A 164 9.68 -9.52 4.98
N LEU A 165 10.01 -10.66 4.39
CA LEU A 165 9.40 -11.12 3.14
C LEU A 165 7.90 -11.39 3.31
N VAL A 166 7.51 -12.06 4.39
CA VAL A 166 6.12 -12.34 4.76
C VAL A 166 5.33 -11.03 4.94
N LEU A 167 5.92 -10.05 5.64
CA LEU A 167 5.33 -8.73 5.81
C LEU A 167 5.13 -8.03 4.45
N CYS A 168 6.17 -7.97 3.61
CA CYS A 168 6.08 -7.31 2.30
C CYS A 168 5.06 -7.98 1.37
N VAL A 169 4.98 -9.32 1.33
CA VAL A 169 4.06 -10.01 0.43
C VAL A 169 2.61 -9.78 0.86
N ARG A 170 2.32 -9.82 2.17
CA ARG A 170 0.99 -9.50 2.71
C ARG A 170 0.59 -8.06 2.42
N GLN A 171 1.50 -7.11 2.55
CA GLN A 171 1.23 -5.70 2.21
C GLN A 171 0.94 -5.50 0.71
N CYS A 172 1.71 -6.15 -0.17
CA CYS A 172 1.44 -6.08 -1.61
C CYS A 172 0.07 -6.67 -1.97
N LEU A 173 -0.27 -7.81 -1.36
CA LEU A 173 -1.57 -8.47 -1.56
C LEU A 173 -2.73 -7.62 -1.03
N ASP A 174 -2.58 -6.99 0.13
CA ASP A 174 -3.57 -6.05 0.64
C ASP A 174 -3.75 -4.85 -0.30
N ARG A 175 -2.66 -4.28 -0.82
CA ARG A 175 -2.76 -3.18 -1.78
C ARG A 175 -3.48 -3.59 -3.07
N LEU A 176 -3.16 -4.77 -3.61
CA LEU A 176 -3.84 -5.33 -4.79
C LEU A 176 -5.33 -5.61 -4.56
N ARG A 177 -5.76 -5.82 -3.31
CA ARG A 177 -7.16 -6.09 -2.94
C ARG A 177 -7.96 -4.84 -2.60
N LEU A 178 -7.31 -3.86 -1.98
CA LEU A 178 -8.02 -2.81 -1.24
C LEU A 178 -7.89 -1.44 -1.89
N LEU A 179 -6.90 -1.22 -2.75
CA LEU A 179 -6.58 0.09 -3.32
C LEU A 179 -6.52 0.07 -4.86
N PRO A 180 -7.58 0.55 -5.53
CA PRO A 180 -7.53 0.83 -6.96
C PRO A 180 -6.35 1.73 -7.31
N SER A 181 -5.61 1.35 -8.34
CA SER A 181 -4.40 2.04 -8.78
C SER A 181 -4.34 2.07 -10.31
N GLU A 182 -3.42 2.88 -10.86
CA GLU A 182 -3.14 2.84 -12.29
C GLU A 182 -2.64 1.45 -12.70
N ARG A 183 -2.96 1.03 -13.93
CA ARG A 183 -2.62 -0.29 -14.46
C ARG A 183 -1.15 -0.69 -14.28
N SER A 184 -0.21 0.20 -14.58
CA SER A 184 1.23 -0.07 -14.46
C SER A 184 1.67 -0.30 -13.02
N VAL A 185 1.06 0.40 -12.05
CA VAL A 185 1.28 0.19 -10.62
C VAL A 185 0.76 -1.18 -10.20
N VAL A 186 -0.45 -1.55 -10.65
CA VAL A 186 -1.04 -2.87 -10.37
C VAL A 186 -0.18 -4.00 -10.95
N ILE A 187 0.26 -3.87 -12.21
CA ILE A 187 1.14 -4.87 -12.84
C ILE A 187 2.48 -4.97 -12.10
N SER A 188 3.07 -3.84 -11.71
CA SER A 188 4.34 -3.82 -10.96
C SER A 188 4.19 -4.46 -9.57
N LEU A 189 3.07 -4.21 -8.89
CA LEU A 189 2.71 -4.86 -7.62
C LEU A 189 2.55 -6.37 -7.78
N ALA A 190 1.80 -6.81 -8.79
CA ALA A 190 1.59 -8.23 -9.06
C ALA A 190 2.92 -8.94 -9.39
N ALA A 191 3.78 -8.32 -10.21
CA ALA A 191 5.13 -8.81 -10.47
C ALA A 191 5.97 -8.85 -9.18
N HIS A 192 5.82 -7.89 -8.27
CA HIS A 192 6.55 -7.88 -7.01
C HIS A 192 6.09 -8.99 -6.06
N VAL A 193 4.78 -9.29 -6.00
CA VAL A 193 4.28 -10.47 -5.28
C VAL A 193 4.93 -11.74 -5.82
N GLN A 194 5.01 -11.92 -7.14
CA GLN A 194 5.70 -13.07 -7.72
C GLN A 194 7.17 -13.15 -7.29
N ARG A 195 7.90 -12.02 -7.24
CA ARG A 195 9.29 -11.99 -6.77
C ARG A 195 9.42 -12.46 -5.33
N LEU A 196 8.56 -11.94 -4.44
CA LEU A 196 8.60 -12.28 -3.02
C LEU A 196 8.26 -13.76 -2.78
N VAL A 197 7.30 -14.31 -3.53
CA VAL A 197 6.98 -15.75 -3.51
C VAL A 197 8.18 -16.59 -3.98
N LEU A 198 8.84 -16.19 -5.07
CA LEU A 198 10.02 -16.89 -5.57
C LEU A 198 11.21 -16.78 -4.61
N GLU A 199 11.38 -15.63 -3.95
CA GLU A 199 12.42 -15.42 -2.95
C GLU A 199 12.18 -16.28 -1.70
N LEU A 200 10.93 -16.39 -1.22
CA LEU A 200 10.54 -17.33 -0.16
C LEU A 200 10.86 -18.78 -0.55
N ALA A 201 10.58 -19.18 -1.79
CA ALA A 201 10.97 -20.51 -2.29
C ALA A 201 12.51 -20.70 -2.31
N GLY A 202 13.27 -19.65 -2.62
CA GLY A 202 14.73 -19.64 -2.50
C GLY A 202 15.21 -19.80 -1.05
N VAL A 203 14.55 -19.15 -0.09
CA VAL A 203 14.81 -19.34 1.36
C VAL A 203 14.50 -20.77 1.78
N GLN A 204 13.36 -21.32 1.35
CA GLN A 204 12.99 -22.70 1.64
C GLN A 204 14.06 -23.67 1.15
N LEU A 205 14.50 -23.57 -0.11
CA LEU A 205 15.55 -24.43 -0.66
C LEU A 205 16.88 -24.23 0.08
N TYR A 206 17.21 -22.99 0.43
CA TYR A 206 18.40 -22.69 1.21
C TYR A 206 18.39 -23.43 2.55
N LEU A 207 17.28 -23.37 3.29
CA LEU A 207 17.09 -24.02 4.59
C LEU A 207 16.99 -25.55 4.49
N GLN A 208 16.42 -26.08 3.42
CA GLN A 208 16.23 -27.53 3.29
C GLN A 208 17.47 -28.26 2.81
N GLU A 209 18.26 -27.64 1.93
CA GLU A 209 19.30 -28.35 1.18
C GLU A 209 20.64 -27.62 1.18
N VAL A 210 20.69 -26.33 0.83
CA VAL A 210 21.96 -25.64 0.56
C VAL A 210 22.79 -25.45 1.82
N ILE A 211 22.18 -25.08 2.94
CA ILE A 211 22.89 -24.87 4.21
C ILE A 211 23.60 -26.16 4.69
N ASP A 212 23.03 -27.34 4.42
CA ASP A 212 23.67 -28.63 4.71
C ASP A 212 24.83 -28.90 3.75
N ARG A 213 24.67 -28.56 2.47
CA ARG A 213 25.77 -28.67 1.50
C ARG A 213 26.95 -27.75 1.88
N ILE A 214 26.66 -26.56 2.40
CA ILE A 214 27.67 -25.61 2.86
C ILE A 214 28.43 -26.16 4.07
N THR A 215 27.71 -26.67 5.08
CA THR A 215 28.32 -27.17 6.33
C THR A 215 28.98 -28.54 6.17
N SER A 216 28.50 -29.36 5.25
CA SER A 216 29.09 -30.65 4.90
C SER A 216 30.46 -30.50 4.26
N LYS A 217 31.35 -31.47 4.45
CA LYS A 217 32.63 -31.58 3.71
C LYS A 217 32.47 -32.26 2.33
N ARG A 218 31.30 -32.81 2.03
CA ARG A 218 31.02 -33.48 0.76
C ARG A 218 31.09 -32.48 -0.40
N ASP A 219 31.57 -32.97 -1.54
CA ASP A 219 31.57 -32.23 -2.80
C ASP A 219 30.31 -32.57 -3.60
N TYR A 220 29.56 -31.55 -3.99
CA TYR A 220 28.31 -31.61 -4.74
C TYR A 220 28.45 -30.97 -6.13
N ARG A 221 29.67 -30.73 -6.63
CA ARG A 221 29.89 -30.08 -7.93
C ARG A 221 29.17 -30.75 -9.12
N LEU A 222 28.98 -32.07 -9.07
CA LEU A 222 28.28 -32.84 -10.09
C LEU A 222 26.76 -32.91 -9.86
N ASP A 223 26.29 -32.59 -8.66
CA ASP A 223 24.88 -32.58 -8.27
C ASP A 223 24.34 -31.15 -8.28
N ILE A 224 24.19 -30.62 -9.50
CA ILE A 224 23.90 -29.20 -9.72
C ILE A 224 22.42 -28.92 -9.48
N LEU A 225 22.15 -27.93 -8.62
CA LEU A 225 20.81 -27.44 -8.32
C LEU A 225 20.22 -26.67 -9.51
N ASP A 226 18.94 -26.91 -9.77
CA ASP A 226 18.18 -26.18 -10.80
C ASP A 226 17.63 -24.85 -10.26
N VAL A 227 18.55 -23.94 -9.99
CA VAL A 227 18.30 -22.61 -9.40
C VAL A 227 18.85 -21.51 -10.29
N VAL A 228 18.48 -20.26 -10.01
CA VAL A 228 18.94 -19.09 -10.75
C VAL A 228 20.47 -19.03 -10.77
N GLY A 229 21.12 -19.20 -9.60
CA GLY A 229 22.56 -19.07 -9.46
C GLY A 229 23.03 -17.63 -9.32
N ALA A 230 24.35 -17.43 -9.34
CA ALA A 230 24.95 -16.11 -9.18
C ALA A 230 26.30 -15.99 -9.88
N TYR A 231 26.71 -14.75 -10.19
CA TYR A 231 28.08 -14.46 -10.59
C TYR A 231 28.88 -13.87 -9.44
N THR A 232 30.20 -13.99 -9.48
CA THR A 232 31.07 -13.37 -8.48
C THR A 232 32.47 -13.16 -9.02
N ALA A 233 33.15 -12.12 -8.55
CA ALA A 233 34.59 -11.92 -8.76
C ALA A 233 35.44 -12.49 -7.61
N ASP A 234 34.82 -12.94 -6.52
CA ASP A 234 35.52 -13.55 -5.39
C ASP A 234 35.75 -15.05 -5.62
N ALA A 235 37.02 -15.45 -5.69
CA ALA A 235 37.41 -16.83 -5.93
C ALA A 235 36.88 -17.79 -4.84
N SER A 236 36.84 -17.34 -3.59
CA SER A 236 36.36 -18.18 -2.47
C SER A 236 34.87 -18.47 -2.61
N SER A 237 34.08 -17.46 -2.96
CA SER A 237 32.65 -17.59 -3.25
C SER A 237 32.40 -18.46 -4.49
N ALA A 238 33.18 -18.28 -5.56
CA ALA A 238 33.05 -19.10 -6.76
C ALA A 238 33.29 -20.59 -6.46
N GLN A 239 34.36 -20.89 -5.69
CA GLN A 239 34.68 -22.24 -5.25
C GLN A 239 33.59 -22.82 -4.35
N LEU A 240 33.06 -22.04 -3.42
CA LEU A 240 31.97 -22.46 -2.54
C LEU A 240 30.72 -22.83 -3.35
N LEU A 241 30.25 -21.93 -4.21
CA LEU A 241 29.05 -22.13 -5.02
C LEU A 241 29.20 -23.34 -5.94
N HIS A 242 30.35 -23.49 -6.59
CA HIS A 242 30.66 -24.66 -7.40
C HIS A 242 30.58 -25.95 -6.58
N ARG A 243 31.26 -26.01 -5.44
CA ARG A 243 31.31 -27.18 -4.55
C ARG A 243 29.93 -27.58 -4.04
N VAL A 244 29.06 -26.63 -3.73
CA VAL A 244 27.70 -26.94 -3.24
C VAL A 244 26.69 -27.19 -4.37
N GLY A 245 27.13 -27.15 -5.62
CA GLY A 245 26.28 -27.41 -6.79
C GLY A 245 25.37 -26.23 -7.17
N ILE A 246 25.66 -25.00 -6.72
CA ILE A 246 24.94 -23.81 -7.20
C ILE A 246 25.54 -23.36 -8.53
N PRO A 247 24.72 -23.11 -9.57
CA PRO A 247 25.15 -22.47 -10.82
C PRO A 247 25.97 -21.20 -10.55
N VAL A 248 27.21 -21.16 -11.07
CA VAL A 248 28.13 -20.06 -10.81
C VAL A 248 28.85 -19.58 -12.07
N TRP A 249 28.97 -18.26 -12.18
CA TRP A 249 29.77 -17.59 -13.22
C TRP A 249 30.87 -16.77 -12.55
N PHE A 250 32.11 -17.19 -12.72
CA PHE A 250 33.27 -16.54 -12.12
C PHE A 250 33.81 -15.45 -13.05
N GLN A 251 33.84 -14.21 -12.55
CA GLN A 251 34.48 -13.10 -13.22
C GLN A 251 35.97 -13.10 -12.90
N GLN A 252 36.81 -13.26 -13.91
CA GLN A 252 38.27 -13.27 -13.73
C GLN A 252 38.97 -12.50 -14.85
N HIS A 253 40.25 -12.21 -14.62
CA HIS A 253 41.08 -11.55 -15.63
C HIS A 253 41.35 -12.49 -16.80
N LEU A 254 41.26 -11.98 -18.02
CA LEU A 254 41.65 -12.75 -19.20
C LEU A 254 43.17 -12.91 -19.21
N THR A 255 43.64 -14.11 -18.88
CA THR A 255 45.05 -14.47 -18.95
C THR A 255 45.24 -15.71 -19.82
N PRO A 256 46.46 -15.95 -20.36
CA PRO A 256 46.78 -17.19 -21.07
C PRO A 256 46.63 -18.47 -20.22
N MET A 257 46.47 -18.33 -18.89
CA MET A 257 46.34 -19.45 -17.96
C MET A 257 44.88 -19.88 -17.73
N VAL A 258 43.89 -19.06 -18.12
CA VAL A 258 42.48 -19.41 -17.95
C VAL A 258 42.14 -20.54 -18.92
N ARG A 259 41.69 -21.67 -18.36
CA ARG A 259 41.30 -22.85 -19.14
C ARG A 259 39.80 -22.89 -19.30
N PHE A 260 39.34 -23.01 -20.54
CA PHE A 260 37.94 -23.28 -20.83
C PHE A 260 37.76 -24.12 -22.09
N TRP A 261 36.65 -24.83 -22.19
CA TRP A 261 36.39 -25.78 -23.28
C TRP A 261 35.87 -25.12 -24.56
N SER A 262 34.96 -24.15 -24.44
CA SER A 262 34.43 -23.42 -25.59
C SER A 262 34.09 -21.96 -25.28
N VAL A 263 34.08 -21.12 -26.30
CA VAL A 263 33.61 -19.72 -26.20
C VAL A 263 32.10 -19.68 -26.46
N ALA A 264 31.37 -18.99 -25.59
CA ALA A 264 29.93 -18.79 -25.71
C ALA A 264 29.59 -17.31 -25.90
N MET A 265 28.60 -17.04 -26.74
CA MET A 265 27.97 -15.73 -26.82
C MET A 265 27.11 -15.49 -25.58
N LEU A 266 26.98 -14.22 -25.18
CA LEU A 266 26.13 -13.86 -24.05
C LEU A 266 24.67 -14.22 -24.35
N THR A 267 24.05 -14.95 -23.43
CA THR A 267 22.62 -15.27 -23.46
C THR A 267 21.85 -14.05 -23.01
N THR A 268 21.01 -13.52 -23.89
CA THR A 268 20.14 -12.37 -23.59
C THR A 268 18.86 -12.81 -22.88
N LEU A 269 18.06 -11.84 -22.44
CA LEU A 269 16.79 -12.12 -21.77
C LEU A 269 15.86 -12.97 -22.64
N PRO A 270 15.07 -13.88 -22.04
CA PRO A 270 14.03 -14.61 -22.75
C PRO A 270 13.01 -13.67 -23.39
N ILE A 271 12.42 -14.09 -24.53
CA ILE A 271 11.41 -13.33 -25.28
C ILE A 271 10.19 -12.94 -24.43
N CYS A 272 9.91 -13.67 -23.35
CA CYS A 272 8.80 -13.38 -22.45
C CYS A 272 9.03 -12.17 -21.52
N PHE A 273 10.21 -11.55 -21.53
CA PHE A 273 10.49 -10.29 -20.84
C PHE A 273 10.12 -9.11 -21.74
N SER A 274 9.43 -8.13 -21.18
CA SER A 274 9.12 -6.90 -21.91
C SER A 274 10.38 -6.07 -22.15
N SER A 275 10.54 -5.56 -23.36
CA SER A 275 11.53 -4.52 -23.71
C SER A 275 10.96 -3.10 -23.65
N ILE A 276 9.64 -2.97 -23.40
CA ILE A 276 8.93 -1.69 -23.36
C ILE A 276 8.87 -1.16 -21.91
N PRO A 277 9.42 0.04 -21.61
CA PRO A 277 9.36 0.64 -20.28
C PRO A 277 7.93 0.92 -19.80
N SER A 278 7.66 0.75 -18.51
CA SER A 278 6.37 1.09 -17.89
C SER A 278 6.24 2.59 -17.61
N TYR A 279 5.00 3.09 -17.57
CA TYR A 279 4.68 4.47 -17.20
C TYR A 279 3.51 4.53 -16.20
N PRO A 280 3.61 5.35 -15.13
CA PRO A 280 4.80 6.13 -14.73
C PRO A 280 6.01 5.25 -14.43
N ARG A 281 7.21 5.76 -14.73
CA ARG A 281 8.44 4.98 -14.53
C ARG A 281 8.76 4.91 -13.03
N LEU A 282 8.99 3.70 -12.53
CA LEU A 282 9.67 3.47 -11.24
C LEU A 282 11.17 3.42 -11.56
N VAL A 283 11.83 4.59 -11.58
CA VAL A 283 13.27 4.71 -11.84
C VAL A 283 14.01 4.83 -10.52
N LEU A 284 15.07 4.03 -10.37
CA LEU A 284 16.10 4.30 -9.38
C LEU A 284 16.98 5.45 -9.88
N ALA A 285 16.59 6.71 -9.65
CA ALA A 285 17.38 7.87 -10.07
C ALA A 285 17.96 8.60 -8.85
N LEU A 286 19.18 8.23 -8.47
CA LEU A 286 20.13 9.16 -7.88
C LEU A 286 21.50 8.85 -8.48
N ARG A 287 22.05 9.84 -9.19
CA ARG A 287 23.50 9.96 -9.41
C ARG A 287 24.14 9.92 -8.04
N ASP A 288 24.55 8.73 -7.61
CA ASP A 288 25.46 8.64 -6.51
C ASP A 288 26.81 9.13 -7.00
N LEU A 289 27.16 10.36 -6.64
CA LEU A 289 28.49 10.93 -6.89
C LEU A 289 29.59 10.09 -6.19
N SER A 290 29.23 9.22 -5.23
CA SER A 290 30.15 8.29 -4.58
C SER A 290 30.41 7.01 -5.37
N GLY A 291 29.58 6.71 -6.39
CA GLY A 291 29.72 5.50 -7.20
C GLY A 291 29.36 4.20 -6.48
N ALA A 292 28.72 4.21 -5.30
CA ALA A 292 28.36 3.00 -4.58
C ALA A 292 27.34 2.12 -5.33
N LEU A 293 26.48 2.74 -6.15
CA LEU A 293 25.58 2.02 -7.07
C LEU A 293 26.26 1.43 -8.31
N ASN A 294 27.53 1.79 -8.57
CA ASN A 294 28.31 1.23 -9.68
C ASN A 294 29.03 -0.07 -9.27
N ALA A 295 29.03 -0.41 -7.98
CA ALA A 295 29.43 -1.73 -7.54
C ALA A 295 28.31 -2.72 -7.92
N PRO A 296 28.64 -3.87 -8.53
CA PRO A 296 27.66 -4.92 -8.71
C PRO A 296 27.02 -5.30 -7.34
N GLY A 297 25.82 -5.89 -7.34
CA GLY A 297 25.13 -6.37 -6.12
C GLY A 297 24.44 -5.29 -5.26
N GLU A 298 25.05 -4.11 -5.07
CA GLU A 298 24.50 -3.04 -4.21
C GLU A 298 23.15 -2.50 -4.71
N TRP A 299 22.94 -2.52 -6.03
CA TRP A 299 21.65 -2.13 -6.62
C TRP A 299 20.49 -3.02 -6.15
N GLN A 300 20.71 -4.31 -5.84
CA GLN A 300 19.64 -5.22 -5.44
C GLN A 300 19.09 -4.83 -4.06
N ARG A 301 19.98 -4.49 -3.12
CA ARG A 301 19.61 -4.00 -1.78
C ARG A 301 18.85 -2.68 -1.87
N VAL A 302 19.38 -1.74 -2.67
CA VAL A 302 18.80 -0.42 -2.86
C VAL A 302 17.45 -0.51 -3.58
N MET A 303 17.34 -1.34 -4.62
CA MET A 303 16.08 -1.60 -5.32
C MET A 303 15.04 -2.25 -4.42
N ASN A 304 15.42 -3.27 -3.64
CA ASN A 304 14.50 -3.88 -2.70
C ASN A 304 13.97 -2.85 -1.70
N ALA A 305 14.81 -1.98 -1.16
CA ALA A 305 14.37 -0.91 -0.27
C ALA A 305 13.43 0.08 -0.97
N ILE A 306 13.79 0.57 -2.16
CA ILE A 306 13.02 1.61 -2.87
C ILE A 306 11.73 1.07 -3.47
N VAL A 307 11.74 -0.13 -4.02
CA VAL A 307 10.53 -0.77 -4.56
C VAL A 307 9.57 -1.08 -3.44
N ARG A 308 10.04 -1.63 -2.31
CA ARG A 308 9.18 -1.83 -1.13
C ARG A 308 8.61 -0.49 -0.66
N ARG A 309 9.41 0.58 -0.63
CA ARG A 309 8.92 1.93 -0.30
C ARG A 309 7.94 2.53 -1.31
N GLN A 310 8.08 2.27 -2.59
CA GLN A 310 7.18 2.83 -3.61
C GLN A 310 5.89 2.03 -3.73
N LEU A 311 5.99 0.70 -3.67
CA LEU A 311 4.89 -0.23 -3.88
C LEU A 311 4.16 -0.59 -2.58
N CYS A 312 4.88 -0.85 -1.49
CA CYS A 312 4.27 -1.27 -0.22
C CYS A 312 3.91 -0.09 0.67
N ALA A 313 4.53 1.07 0.50
CA ALA A 313 4.30 2.14 1.47
C ALA A 313 2.93 2.79 1.33
N SER A 314 2.19 2.69 2.42
CA SER A 314 1.00 3.45 2.75
C SER A 314 1.24 4.10 4.11
N ARG A 315 0.74 5.31 4.32
CA ARG A 315 0.77 5.94 5.65
C ARG A 315 -0.52 6.70 5.83
N LEU A 316 -1.18 6.47 6.97
CA LEU A 316 -2.33 7.25 7.37
C LEU A 316 -1.87 8.71 7.62
N PRO A 317 -2.59 9.73 7.12
CA PRO A 317 -2.28 11.12 7.40
C PRO A 317 -2.31 11.42 8.90
N GLU A 318 -1.59 12.45 9.33
CA GLU A 318 -1.62 12.85 10.74
C GLU A 318 -2.98 13.45 11.12
N LEU A 319 -3.49 13.03 12.27
CA LEU A 319 -4.63 13.66 12.92
C LEU A 319 -4.07 14.76 13.82
N ILE A 320 -4.51 16.01 13.63
CA ILE A 320 -3.97 17.16 14.35
C ILE A 320 -4.05 16.93 15.87
N VAL A 321 -2.90 17.06 16.54
CA VAL A 321 -2.76 16.98 18.00
C VAL A 321 -3.07 18.34 18.63
N ALA A 322 -3.63 18.35 19.84
CA ALA A 322 -3.98 19.58 20.55
C ALA A 322 -2.77 20.52 20.77
N ASP A 323 -1.59 19.97 21.08
CA ASP A 323 -0.40 20.73 21.49
C ASP A 323 0.43 21.37 20.36
N ASP A 324 0.18 21.04 19.09
CA ASP A 324 0.91 21.67 17.98
C ASP A 324 0.56 23.17 17.89
N THR A 325 1.53 24.04 18.13
CA THR A 325 1.38 25.50 18.11
C THR A 325 1.21 26.09 16.71
N ASP A 326 1.08 25.26 15.67
CA ASP A 326 0.81 25.74 14.33
C ASP A 326 -0.58 26.36 14.26
N SER A 327 -0.58 27.69 14.25
CA SER A 327 -1.74 28.51 13.95
C SER A 327 -2.46 27.95 12.72
N ASP A 328 -3.79 27.90 12.78
CA ASP A 328 -4.73 27.52 11.70
C ASP A 328 -4.52 28.32 10.38
N ASP A 329 -3.54 29.23 10.33
CA ASP A 329 -3.17 30.11 9.23
C ASP A 329 -2.21 29.47 8.20
N ASP A 330 -1.47 28.41 8.54
CA ASP A 330 -0.48 27.85 7.58
C ASP A 330 -1.05 26.75 6.65
N VAL A 331 -2.24 26.23 6.96
CA VAL A 331 -2.85 25.11 6.21
C VAL A 331 -3.58 25.56 4.93
N SER A 332 -3.73 26.87 4.68
CA SER A 332 -4.45 27.38 3.51
C SER A 332 -3.66 28.38 2.64
N ASN A 333 -2.47 28.81 3.05
CA ASN A 333 -1.73 29.88 2.35
C ASN A 333 -0.61 29.40 1.43
N LYS A 334 -0.24 28.11 1.46
CA LYS A 334 0.40 27.49 0.30
C LYS A 334 -0.70 27.11 -0.68
N GLN A 335 -1.03 28.06 -1.56
CA GLN A 335 -1.53 27.70 -2.89
C GLN A 335 -0.80 26.44 -3.34
N ALA A 336 -1.57 25.44 -3.78
CA ALA A 336 -1.07 24.38 -4.62
C ALA A 336 -0.53 25.01 -5.92
N ARG A 337 0.62 25.68 -5.83
CA ARG A 337 1.50 25.90 -6.95
C ARG A 337 1.93 24.49 -7.34
N LEU A 338 1.37 24.04 -8.46
CA LEU A 338 1.89 22.98 -9.31
C LEU A 338 3.32 23.34 -9.72
N GLU A 339 4.25 23.26 -8.77
CA GLU A 339 5.68 23.30 -9.01
C GLU A 339 6.31 22.27 -8.08
N ALA A 340 6.76 21.18 -8.69
CA ALA A 340 7.73 20.28 -8.10
C ALA A 340 9.01 21.09 -7.82
N GLN A 341 9.08 21.78 -6.69
CA GLN A 341 10.32 22.43 -6.25
C GLN A 341 11.08 21.50 -5.32
N TRP A 342 12.19 21.05 -5.90
CA TRP A 342 13.33 20.41 -5.30
C TRP A 342 14.03 21.39 -4.37
N THR A 343 14.42 20.93 -3.17
CA THR A 343 15.40 21.65 -2.35
C THR A 343 16.34 20.67 -1.67
N HIS A 344 17.62 21.00 -1.80
CA HIS A 344 18.81 20.28 -1.38
C HIS A 344 19.01 20.31 0.13
N GLY A 345 19.49 19.20 0.68
CA GLY A 345 20.09 19.09 2.01
C GLY A 345 20.59 17.67 2.20
N TRP A 346 21.88 17.45 1.95
CA TRP A 346 22.53 16.14 2.06
C TRP A 346 23.18 16.06 3.43
N ASP A 347 22.78 15.06 4.22
CA ASP A 347 23.56 14.60 5.36
C ASP A 347 23.64 13.07 5.36
N SER A 348 24.83 12.59 5.70
CA SER A 348 25.31 11.23 5.47
C SER A 348 24.74 10.21 6.45
N ALA A 349 23.52 9.75 6.17
CA ALA A 349 22.96 8.47 6.61
C ALA A 349 21.69 8.20 5.76
N ILE A 350 21.88 7.75 4.51
CA ILE A 350 20.85 7.48 3.49
C ILE A 350 19.58 8.33 3.70
N GLY A 351 19.70 9.62 3.41
CA GLY A 351 18.64 10.61 3.59
C GLY A 351 17.41 10.40 2.68
N GLU A 352 16.40 11.24 2.90
CA GLU A 352 15.10 11.20 2.23
C GLU A 352 15.20 11.37 0.70
N SER A 353 15.27 10.26 -0.02
CA SER A 353 15.03 10.24 -1.46
C SER A 353 13.52 10.34 -1.70
N ARG A 354 13.07 11.51 -2.18
CA ARG A 354 11.68 11.74 -2.65
C ARG A 354 11.47 11.04 -4.01
N PRO A 355 10.27 10.51 -4.29
CA PRO A 355 10.00 9.74 -5.51
C PRO A 355 10.07 10.63 -6.76
N THR A 356 10.84 10.22 -7.76
CA THR A 356 10.76 10.78 -9.13
C THR A 356 9.79 9.94 -9.95
N LEU A 357 8.48 10.14 -9.76
CA LEU A 357 7.49 9.63 -10.72
C LEU A 357 7.62 10.46 -12.00
N VAL A 358 8.40 9.98 -12.96
CA VAL A 358 8.49 10.62 -14.28
C VAL A 358 7.23 10.25 -15.07
N VAL A 359 6.21 11.09 -14.94
CA VAL A 359 5.09 11.12 -15.88
C VAL A 359 5.64 11.59 -17.23
N GLN A 360 5.16 11.02 -18.34
CA GLN A 360 5.54 11.46 -19.69
C GLN A 360 5.43 12.99 -19.79
N ASN A 361 6.57 13.68 -19.81
CA ASN A 361 6.61 15.08 -20.13
C ASN A 361 6.73 15.18 -21.65
N PRO A 362 5.71 15.69 -22.37
CA PRO A 362 5.74 15.79 -23.83
C PRO A 362 6.88 16.69 -24.36
N ARG A 363 7.62 17.38 -23.48
CA ARG A 363 8.79 18.20 -23.81
C ARG A 363 10.07 17.41 -24.12
N TYR A 364 10.20 16.16 -23.70
CA TYR A 364 11.42 15.37 -23.96
C TYR A 364 11.48 14.73 -25.38
N VAL A 365 10.47 14.96 -26.22
CA VAL A 365 10.45 14.49 -27.62
C VAL A 365 11.15 15.48 -28.59
N ARG A 366 11.64 16.64 -28.12
CA ARG A 366 12.15 17.68 -29.03
C ARG A 366 13.53 18.19 -28.67
N THR A 367 14.55 17.40 -28.99
CA THR A 367 15.85 17.97 -29.38
C THR A 367 15.99 17.90 -30.90
N LEU A 368 16.09 19.09 -31.48
CA LEU A 368 16.42 19.50 -32.87
C LEU A 368 15.26 19.97 -33.77
N PRO A 369 15.53 21.01 -34.58
CA PRO A 369 14.71 22.22 -34.71
C PRO A 369 13.77 22.15 -35.91
N HIS A 370 12.68 22.92 -35.91
CA HIS A 370 12.08 23.67 -37.03
C HIS A 370 10.72 24.26 -36.59
N VAL A 371 10.34 25.38 -37.21
CA VAL A 371 9.35 26.37 -36.75
C VAL A 371 7.96 26.16 -37.39
N LEU A 372 6.90 26.65 -36.70
CA LEU A 372 5.54 27.06 -37.14
C LEU A 372 4.43 25.97 -37.12
N PRO A 373 3.10 26.30 -37.08
CA PRO A 373 2.39 27.57 -36.77
C PRO A 373 1.23 27.44 -35.72
N ILE A 374 0.61 28.59 -35.40
CA ILE A 374 -0.63 28.77 -34.60
C ILE A 374 -1.89 28.61 -35.48
N ALA A 375 -2.96 27.96 -34.98
CA ALA A 375 -4.39 28.27 -35.26
C ALA A 375 -5.34 27.16 -34.71
N PRO A 376 -6.67 27.35 -34.59
CA PRO A 376 -7.44 28.58 -34.35
C PRO A 376 -8.42 28.47 -33.15
N ARG A 377 -8.86 29.62 -32.64
CA ARG A 377 -9.99 29.75 -31.71
C ARG A 377 -11.30 29.60 -32.47
N GLY A 378 -12.12 28.64 -32.04
CA GLY A 378 -13.53 28.53 -32.45
C GLY A 378 -14.40 29.47 -31.61
N ILE A 379 -14.95 30.48 -32.28
CA ILE A 379 -16.04 31.33 -31.78
C ILE A 379 -17.33 30.51 -31.88
N VAL A 380 -18.04 30.33 -30.78
CA VAL A 380 -19.45 29.87 -30.80
C VAL A 380 -20.28 30.89 -30.05
N GLU A 381 -21.13 31.59 -30.81
CA GLU A 381 -22.15 32.49 -30.33
C GLU A 381 -23.27 31.72 -29.61
N GLY A 382 -23.51 32.06 -28.34
CA GLY A 382 -24.63 31.58 -27.54
C GLY A 382 -25.48 32.74 -27.06
N LYS A 383 -26.72 32.81 -27.55
CA LYS A 383 -27.71 33.87 -27.31
C LYS A 383 -28.04 34.05 -25.82
N ARG A 384 -28.01 35.30 -25.36
CA ARG A 384 -28.51 35.74 -24.04
C ARG A 384 -30.04 35.66 -23.99
N VAL A 385 -30.58 35.01 -22.96
CA VAL A 385 -31.98 35.17 -22.50
C VAL A 385 -31.94 35.95 -21.19
N PRO A 386 -32.70 37.06 -21.03
CA PRO A 386 -32.71 37.80 -19.77
C PRO A 386 -33.71 37.18 -18.78
N SER A 387 -33.23 36.74 -17.62
CA SER A 387 -34.08 36.40 -16.47
C SER A 387 -34.34 37.66 -15.65
N THR A 388 -35.58 38.14 -15.65
CA THR A 388 -36.09 39.18 -14.76
C THR A 388 -36.36 38.61 -13.37
N ARG A 389 -35.53 38.96 -12.37
CA ARG A 389 -35.85 38.71 -10.95
C ARG A 389 -36.49 39.95 -10.34
N SER A 390 -37.82 39.93 -10.26
CA SER A 390 -38.63 40.82 -9.43
C SER A 390 -38.36 40.57 -7.94
N ARG A 391 -38.01 41.62 -7.22
CA ARG A 391 -37.72 41.61 -5.78
C ARG A 391 -39.02 41.99 -5.05
N LYS A 392 -39.86 41.00 -4.70
CA LYS A 392 -41.00 41.23 -3.79
C LYS A 392 -40.53 41.04 -2.33
N LYS A 393 -40.51 42.16 -1.59
CA LYS A 393 -40.48 42.18 -0.12
C LYS A 393 -41.81 41.65 0.41
N LEU A 394 -41.78 40.71 1.35
CA LEU A 394 -42.90 40.35 2.22
C LEU A 394 -42.54 40.73 3.67
N PRO A 395 -43.51 41.19 4.48
CA PRO A 395 -43.25 41.82 5.76
C PRO A 395 -43.05 40.79 6.89
N ALA A 396 -42.40 41.26 7.95
CA ALA A 396 -42.13 40.52 9.17
C ALA A 396 -43.44 40.04 9.83
N SER A 397 -43.55 38.73 10.04
CA SER A 397 -44.59 38.12 10.87
C SER A 397 -43.98 37.67 12.19
N SER A 398 -44.40 38.36 13.26
CA SER A 398 -44.63 37.87 14.63
C SER A 398 -43.74 36.74 15.17
N ARG A 399 -42.94 37.09 16.19
CA ARG A 399 -42.38 36.18 17.20
C ARG A 399 -43.47 35.25 17.73
N ALA A 400 -43.47 34.00 17.26
CA ALA A 400 -44.04 32.89 18.00
C ALA A 400 -43.01 32.48 19.06
N THR A 401 -43.46 32.42 20.31
CA THR A 401 -42.75 31.90 21.47
C THR A 401 -42.27 30.48 21.18
N SER A 402 -40.98 30.31 20.83
CA SER A 402 -40.39 28.99 20.69
C SER A 402 -40.32 28.34 22.06
N SER A 403 -41.05 27.23 22.22
CA SER A 403 -40.78 26.23 23.25
C SER A 403 -39.27 26.01 23.37
N ARG A 404 -38.73 26.02 24.59
CA ARG A 404 -37.32 25.73 24.90
C ARG A 404 -36.88 24.47 24.15
N ALA A 405 -36.21 24.63 23.00
CA ALA A 405 -35.51 23.54 22.36
C ALA A 405 -34.36 23.16 23.30
N SER A 406 -34.39 21.95 23.85
CA SER A 406 -33.29 21.40 24.62
C SER A 406 -32.01 21.50 23.79
N PHE A 407 -30.99 22.18 24.29
CA PHE A 407 -29.70 22.31 23.61
C PHE A 407 -29.09 20.92 23.41
N THR A 408 -29.03 20.45 22.16
CA THR A 408 -28.39 19.17 21.80
C THR A 408 -26.90 19.40 21.56
N MET A 409 -26.05 18.77 22.37
CA MET A 409 -24.60 18.88 22.19
C MET A 409 -24.14 18.03 21.01
N ASN A 410 -23.04 18.42 20.35
CA ASN A 410 -22.50 17.63 19.25
C ASN A 410 -21.98 16.25 19.74
N ALA A 411 -22.19 15.21 18.92
CA ALA A 411 -21.85 13.82 19.24
C ALA A 411 -20.34 13.55 19.49
N PHE A 412 -19.45 14.46 19.06
CA PHE A 412 -18.02 14.37 19.37
C PHE A 412 -17.67 14.82 20.81
N ARG A 413 -18.63 15.43 21.54
CA ARG A 413 -18.47 15.87 22.93
C ARG A 413 -19.36 15.08 23.89
N GLN A 414 -20.47 14.53 23.41
CA GLN A 414 -21.42 13.78 24.20
C GLN A 414 -21.73 12.47 23.52
N HIS A 415 -21.61 11.37 24.25
CA HIS A 415 -22.02 10.07 23.77
C HIS A 415 -23.56 9.99 23.61
N TYR A 416 -24.00 9.43 22.49
CA TYR A 416 -25.39 9.06 22.24
C TYR A 416 -25.42 7.65 21.68
N ALA A 417 -26.30 6.80 22.21
CA ALA A 417 -26.46 5.42 21.78
C ALA A 417 -27.14 5.35 20.40
N SER A 418 -26.68 4.41 19.57
CA SER A 418 -27.30 4.10 18.27
C SER A 418 -28.67 3.44 18.44
N GLU A 419 -29.60 3.75 17.54
CA GLU A 419 -30.85 3.00 17.40
C GLU A 419 -30.72 1.81 16.44
N LEU A 420 -29.68 1.80 15.59
CA LEU A 420 -29.44 0.77 14.58
C LEU A 420 -28.48 -0.33 15.04
N LEU A 421 -27.59 -0.02 15.98
CA LEU A 421 -26.48 -0.88 16.38
C LEU A 421 -26.48 -1.15 17.88
N THR A 422 -25.79 -2.24 18.27
CA THR A 422 -25.62 -2.62 19.66
C THR A 422 -24.22 -2.24 20.14
N ASP A 423 -24.17 -1.45 21.20
CA ASP A 423 -22.92 -1.03 21.83
C ASP A 423 -22.26 -2.19 22.59
N VAL A 424 -20.96 -2.05 22.82
CA VAL A 424 -20.19 -2.91 23.73
C VAL A 424 -20.12 -2.19 25.09
N ASP A 425 -20.43 -2.89 26.17
CA ASP A 425 -20.67 -2.29 27.50
C ASP A 425 -19.44 -1.54 28.02
N ALA A 426 -18.24 -2.11 27.81
CA ALA A 426 -16.98 -1.47 28.20
C ALA A 426 -16.80 -0.11 27.52
N TRP A 427 -17.05 -0.04 26.21
CA TRP A 427 -16.96 1.19 25.40
C TRP A 427 -18.02 2.20 25.80
N LYS A 428 -19.27 1.76 25.90
CA LYS A 428 -20.39 2.62 26.33
C LYS A 428 -20.10 3.24 27.70
N LYS A 429 -19.73 2.43 28.69
CA LYS A 429 -19.44 2.89 30.05
C LYS A 429 -18.28 3.90 30.08
N ALA A 430 -17.19 3.63 29.35
CA ALA A 430 -16.05 4.55 29.29
C ALA A 430 -16.44 5.89 28.65
N LEU A 431 -17.20 5.87 27.55
CA LEU A 431 -17.65 7.08 26.86
C LEU A 431 -18.66 7.89 27.68
N GLU A 432 -19.59 7.23 28.38
CA GLU A 432 -20.55 7.88 29.29
C GLU A 432 -19.85 8.51 30.49
N THR A 433 -18.81 7.87 31.03
CA THR A 433 -18.08 8.36 32.20
C THR A 433 -17.35 9.68 31.94
N ILE A 434 -16.82 9.87 30.72
CA ILE A 434 -16.07 11.08 30.36
C ILE A 434 -16.92 12.17 29.67
N SER A 435 -18.13 11.83 29.24
CA SER A 435 -19.06 12.77 28.60
C SER A 435 -19.81 13.63 29.64
N PRO A 436 -20.12 14.92 29.35
CA PRO A 436 -19.75 15.68 28.16
C PRO A 436 -18.37 16.33 28.25
N LEU A 437 -17.66 16.38 27.12
CA LEU A 437 -16.35 17.03 27.00
C LEU A 437 -16.47 18.57 26.87
N PRO A 438 -15.43 19.33 27.24
CA PRO A 438 -15.32 20.75 26.94
C PRO A 438 -15.28 21.02 25.42
N GLN A 439 -15.34 22.29 25.04
CA GLN A 439 -15.17 22.67 23.64
C GLN A 439 -13.69 22.47 23.25
N PRO A 440 -13.38 21.72 22.17
CA PRO A 440 -12.01 21.54 21.73
C PRO A 440 -11.39 22.87 21.29
N SER A 441 -10.08 22.99 21.51
CA SER A 441 -9.24 24.13 21.11
C SER A 441 -9.14 24.24 19.58
N LYS A 442 -9.18 23.11 18.88
CA LYS A 442 -9.06 23.03 17.42
C LYS A 442 -10.30 22.46 16.75
N SER A 443 -10.42 22.67 15.44
CA SER A 443 -11.49 22.08 14.64
C SER A 443 -11.35 20.56 14.60
N VAL A 444 -12.40 19.85 15.04
CA VAL A 444 -12.46 18.40 15.03
C VAL A 444 -12.45 17.83 13.61
N LYS A 445 -11.56 16.86 13.38
CA LYS A 445 -11.37 16.18 12.09
C LYS A 445 -11.57 14.66 12.20
N TYR A 446 -11.94 14.05 11.08
CA TYR A 446 -12.11 12.60 10.94
C TYR A 446 -11.49 12.09 9.64
N PHE A 447 -10.94 10.88 9.69
CA PHE A 447 -10.38 10.19 8.53
C PHE A 447 -11.44 9.82 7.51
N LEU A 448 -12.52 9.18 7.96
CA LEU A 448 -13.70 8.84 7.18
C LEU A 448 -14.92 9.58 7.76
N LEU A 449 -16.09 9.32 7.18
CA LEU A 449 -17.31 9.99 7.59
C LEU A 449 -17.64 9.65 9.06
N PRO A 450 -17.91 10.64 9.93
CA PRO A 450 -18.41 10.38 11.27
C PRO A 450 -19.72 9.57 11.24
N PRO A 451 -19.83 8.43 11.94
CA PRO A 451 -21.00 7.55 11.83
C PRO A 451 -22.33 8.23 12.16
N TRP A 452 -22.33 9.13 13.14
CA TRP A 452 -23.50 9.90 13.57
C TRP A 452 -24.10 10.83 12.50
N LEU A 453 -23.39 11.08 11.40
CA LEU A 453 -23.96 11.80 10.24
C LEU A 453 -24.87 10.92 9.39
N LEU A 454 -24.84 9.59 9.56
CA LEU A 454 -25.71 8.61 8.89
C LEU A 454 -26.64 7.85 9.85
N ASP A 455 -26.38 7.94 11.15
CA ASP A 455 -27.09 7.16 12.17
C ASP A 455 -28.28 7.90 12.80
N HIS A 456 -29.25 7.14 13.31
CA HIS A 456 -30.27 7.63 14.24
C HIS A 456 -29.78 7.38 15.67
N LEU A 457 -29.52 8.46 16.40
CA LEU A 457 -29.05 8.38 17.78
C LEU A 457 -30.15 8.83 18.74
N ARG A 458 -30.27 8.12 19.87
CA ARG A 458 -31.28 8.42 20.89
C ARG A 458 -31.00 9.80 21.50
N GLY A 459 -31.96 10.72 21.39
CA GLY A 459 -31.81 12.08 21.91
C GLY A 459 -31.05 13.05 20.99
N TYR A 460 -30.74 12.64 19.75
CA TYR A 460 -30.13 13.51 18.74
C TYR A 460 -31.01 13.58 17.48
N SER A 461 -31.67 14.72 17.27
CA SER A 461 -32.59 14.87 16.13
C SER A 461 -31.84 15.08 14.81
N ALA A 462 -32.04 14.19 13.84
CA ALA A 462 -31.55 14.34 12.47
C ALA A 462 -32.70 14.15 11.44
N SER A 463 -32.67 14.90 10.34
CA SER A 463 -33.68 14.78 9.28
C SER A 463 -33.51 13.46 8.53
N ALA A 464 -34.55 12.63 8.49
CA ALA A 464 -34.53 11.32 7.82
C ALA A 464 -34.22 11.42 6.32
N ASP A 465 -34.74 12.44 5.63
CA ASP A 465 -34.44 12.66 4.20
C ASP A 465 -32.95 13.00 3.98
N LYS A 466 -32.37 13.79 4.89
CA LYS A 466 -30.96 14.14 4.85
C LYS A 466 -30.07 12.92 5.08
N LEU A 467 -30.42 12.07 6.05
CA LEU A 467 -29.70 10.83 6.34
C LEU A 467 -29.73 9.87 5.14
N SER A 468 -30.90 9.69 4.51
CA SER A 468 -31.04 8.85 3.31
C SER A 468 -30.17 9.36 2.15
N ARG A 469 -30.17 10.68 1.89
CA ARG A 469 -29.30 11.28 0.87
C ARG A 469 -27.83 11.05 1.20
N TYR A 470 -27.43 11.33 2.44
CA TYR A 470 -26.03 11.20 2.86
C TYR A 470 -25.55 9.76 2.77
N LEU A 471 -26.37 8.79 3.17
CA LEU A 471 -26.03 7.38 3.08
C LEU A 471 -25.89 6.94 1.62
N HIS A 472 -26.86 7.31 0.77
CA HIS A 472 -26.82 6.98 -0.66
C HIS A 472 -25.61 7.60 -1.36
N HIS A 473 -25.30 8.87 -1.08
CA HIS A 473 -24.11 9.52 -1.67
C HIS A 473 -22.80 9.00 -1.09
N TRP A 474 -22.76 8.68 0.22
CA TRP A 474 -21.60 8.04 0.85
C TRP A 474 -21.19 6.78 0.08
N LEU A 475 -22.15 5.91 -0.25
CA LEU A 475 -21.88 4.69 -1.03
C LEU A 475 -21.22 4.98 -2.39
N ALA A 476 -21.56 6.11 -3.03
CA ALA A 476 -20.97 6.51 -4.30
C ALA A 476 -19.52 7.02 -4.17
N ILE A 477 -19.17 7.66 -3.05
CA ILE A 477 -17.85 8.27 -2.83
C ILE A 477 -16.93 7.49 -1.87
N ARG A 478 -17.44 6.40 -1.28
CA ARG A 478 -16.79 5.61 -0.22
C ARG A 478 -15.41 5.09 -0.63
N LYS A 479 -15.30 4.51 -1.84
CA LYS A 479 -14.03 3.99 -2.37
C LYS A 479 -13.00 5.11 -2.51
N PHE A 480 -13.36 6.23 -3.14
CA PHE A 480 -12.48 7.40 -3.23
C PHE A 480 -12.04 7.91 -1.84
N CYS A 481 -12.97 7.96 -0.88
CA CYS A 481 -12.66 8.38 0.49
C CYS A 481 -11.64 7.46 1.20
N ARG A 482 -11.55 6.19 0.79
CA ARG A 482 -10.49 5.28 1.23
C ARG A 482 -9.19 5.51 0.47
N ILE A 483 -9.25 5.60 -0.86
CA ILE A 483 -8.07 5.81 -1.72
C ILE A 483 -7.31 7.06 -1.29
N ARG A 484 -8.01 8.18 -1.07
CA ARG A 484 -7.37 9.45 -0.69
C ARG A 484 -6.53 9.35 0.59
N LEU A 485 -6.82 8.42 1.50
CA LEU A 485 -6.07 8.29 2.76
C LEU A 485 -4.75 7.54 2.58
N PHE A 486 -4.64 6.67 1.59
CA PHE A 486 -3.51 5.75 1.46
C PHE A 486 -2.72 5.90 0.17
N ASP A 487 -3.31 6.54 -0.85
CA ASP A 487 -2.61 6.88 -2.07
C ASP A 487 -1.80 8.18 -1.91
N ARG A 488 -0.48 8.06 -2.01
CA ARG A 488 0.46 9.18 -1.89
C ARG A 488 0.33 10.20 -3.01
N THR A 489 -0.27 9.85 -4.16
CA THR A 489 -0.49 10.83 -5.24
C THR A 489 -1.68 11.74 -4.95
N ILE A 490 -2.51 11.39 -3.96
CA ILE A 490 -3.67 12.18 -3.53
C ILE A 490 -3.32 12.83 -2.19
N SER A 491 -3.41 14.15 -2.11
CA SER A 491 -3.24 14.87 -0.84
C SER A 491 -4.50 14.73 0.03
N GLY A 492 -4.80 13.51 0.49
CA GLY A 492 -5.95 13.26 1.34
C GLY A 492 -5.62 13.54 2.80
N ARG A 493 -6.20 14.60 3.34
CA ARG A 493 -6.15 14.92 4.78
C ARG A 493 -7.45 14.52 5.50
N PRO A 494 -7.43 14.39 6.84
CA PRO A 494 -8.66 14.31 7.62
C PRO A 494 -9.53 15.55 7.38
N LEU A 495 -10.85 15.35 7.33
CA LEU A 495 -11.81 16.41 7.03
C LEU A 495 -12.57 16.82 8.29
N THR A 496 -12.90 18.10 8.37
CA THR A 496 -13.78 18.67 9.39
C THR A 496 -15.23 18.23 9.18
N ILE A 497 -16.06 18.37 10.20
CA ILE A 497 -17.50 18.03 10.13
C ILE A 497 -18.22 18.85 9.05
N SER A 498 -17.87 20.12 8.86
CA SER A 498 -18.44 20.95 7.79
C SER A 498 -18.06 20.45 6.41
N GLU A 499 -16.81 20.07 6.21
CA GLU A 499 -16.32 19.52 4.94
C GLU A 499 -17.01 18.20 4.62
N TRP A 500 -17.19 17.31 5.61
CA TRP A 500 -17.96 16.09 5.42
C TRP A 500 -19.41 16.34 4.99
N ARG A 501 -20.07 17.34 5.58
CA ARG A 501 -21.44 17.72 5.20
C ARG A 501 -21.51 18.24 3.76
N ASP A 502 -20.50 18.99 3.31
CA ASP A 502 -20.41 19.48 1.94
C ASP A 502 -20.09 18.33 0.95
N ALA A 503 -19.16 17.44 1.32
CA ALA A 503 -18.84 16.24 0.54
C ALA A 503 -20.05 15.34 0.34
N LEU A 504 -20.84 15.11 1.40
CA LEU A 504 -22.06 14.29 1.37
C LEU A 504 -23.25 14.96 0.69
N TRP A 505 -23.30 16.29 0.68
CA TRP A 505 -24.29 16.99 -0.12
C TRP A 505 -24.05 16.72 -1.61
N GLY A 506 -22.79 16.57 -2.01
CA GLY A 506 -22.41 16.07 -3.33
C GLY A 506 -22.53 17.10 -4.44
N ASP A 507 -22.34 18.39 -4.14
CA ASP A 507 -22.24 19.43 -5.17
C ASP A 507 -20.77 19.76 -5.43
N TYR A 508 -20.24 19.17 -6.51
CA TYR A 508 -18.85 19.27 -6.93
C TYR A 508 -18.62 20.26 -8.08
N SER A 509 -19.64 21.05 -8.44
CA SER A 509 -19.49 22.09 -9.46
C SER A 509 -18.55 23.20 -8.99
N LEU A 510 -17.55 23.54 -9.82
CA LEU A 510 -16.68 24.68 -9.57
C LEU A 510 -17.41 25.97 -9.92
N ASP A 511 -17.27 26.98 -9.07
CA ASP A 511 -17.80 28.31 -9.42
C ASP A 511 -16.90 28.88 -10.54
N PRO A 512 -17.45 29.60 -11.54
CA PRO A 512 -16.63 30.25 -12.56
C PRO A 512 -15.62 31.18 -11.88
N SER A 513 -14.37 31.20 -12.38
CA SER A 513 -13.34 32.07 -11.82
C SER A 513 -13.84 33.51 -11.88
N ASP A 514 -13.84 34.17 -10.73
CA ASP A 514 -14.23 35.56 -10.59
C ASP A 514 -13.07 36.44 -11.10
N ASP A 515 -12.61 36.21 -12.34
CA ASP A 515 -11.57 37.00 -13.02
C ASP A 515 -12.12 38.35 -13.51
N GLY A 516 -13.33 38.73 -13.08
CA GLY A 516 -13.92 40.01 -13.46
C GLY A 516 -15.22 40.33 -12.75
N VAL A 517 -15.20 40.60 -11.43
CA VAL A 517 -16.24 41.44 -10.81
C VAL A 517 -15.64 42.49 -9.88
N SER A 518 -16.05 43.72 -10.19
CA SER A 518 -15.71 45.01 -9.60
C SER A 518 -15.79 45.09 -8.08
N GLN A 519 -14.90 45.91 -7.52
CA GLN A 519 -14.93 46.38 -6.13
C GLN A 519 -16.31 46.98 -5.78
N GLY A 520 -17.12 46.22 -5.06
CA GLY A 520 -18.29 46.71 -4.32
C GLY A 520 -17.91 47.15 -2.90
N PRO A 521 -18.69 48.05 -2.26
CA PRO A 521 -18.22 48.88 -1.16
C PRO A 521 -17.87 48.08 0.11
N ARG A 522 -16.73 48.45 0.70
CA ARG A 522 -16.16 47.93 1.95
C ARG A 522 -17.20 47.93 3.08
N SER A 523 -17.67 46.75 3.45
CA SER A 523 -18.39 46.50 4.70
C SER A 523 -17.39 46.13 5.82
N PRO A 524 -17.73 46.34 7.11
CA PRO A 524 -16.75 46.35 8.20
C PRO A 524 -16.04 45.01 8.41
N SER A 525 -14.76 45.13 8.74
CA SER A 525 -13.73 44.12 8.94
C SER A 525 -14.13 43.02 9.93
N GLY A 526 -14.03 41.76 9.49
CA GLY A 526 -14.21 40.54 10.29
C GLY A 526 -15.09 39.47 9.64
N GLY A 527 -16.27 39.86 9.12
CA GLY A 527 -17.21 38.92 8.51
C GLY A 527 -16.82 38.45 7.10
N SER A 528 -16.22 39.36 6.31
CA SER A 528 -15.82 39.11 4.92
C SER A 528 -14.75 38.03 4.80
N ASP A 529 -13.76 38.02 5.68
CA ASP A 529 -12.63 37.09 5.60
C ASP A 529 -13.02 35.67 6.02
N ARG A 530 -13.91 35.53 7.01
CA ARG A 530 -14.48 34.22 7.38
C ARG A 530 -15.35 33.63 6.26
N LEU A 531 -16.12 34.46 5.57
CA LEU A 531 -16.93 34.06 4.41
C LEU A 531 -16.04 33.64 3.23
N LYS A 532 -14.99 34.40 2.94
CA LYS A 532 -13.97 34.04 1.93
C LYS A 532 -13.26 32.74 2.27
N ARG A 533 -12.79 32.57 3.51
CA ARG A 533 -12.13 31.34 3.97
C ARG A 533 -13.05 30.13 3.84
N ARG A 534 -14.33 30.26 4.21
CA ARG A 534 -15.34 29.20 4.03
C ARG A 534 -15.60 28.88 2.57
N HIS A 535 -15.67 29.89 1.70
CA HIS A 535 -15.82 29.69 0.25
C HIS A 535 -14.59 28.97 -0.33
N GLN A 536 -13.38 29.39 0.05
CA GLN A 536 -12.14 28.76 -0.37
C GLN A 536 -12.05 27.29 0.05
N VAL A 537 -12.36 26.95 1.31
CA VAL A 537 -12.40 25.56 1.79
C VAL A 537 -13.40 24.73 0.98
N LYS A 538 -14.58 25.28 0.70
CA LYS A 538 -15.59 24.61 -0.12
C LYS A 538 -15.11 24.40 -1.56
N GLN A 539 -14.44 25.38 -2.15
CA GLN A 539 -13.85 25.26 -3.49
C GLN A 539 -12.73 24.23 -3.53
N SER A 540 -11.84 24.19 -2.53
CA SER A 540 -10.79 23.17 -2.43
C SER A 540 -11.38 21.75 -2.33
N LEU A 541 -12.47 21.58 -1.57
CA LEU A 541 -13.16 20.29 -1.49
C LEU A 541 -13.79 19.91 -2.82
N ARG A 542 -14.44 20.86 -3.51
CA ARG A 542 -15.00 20.64 -4.85
C ARG A 542 -13.93 20.32 -5.88
N GLN A 543 -12.74 20.93 -5.79
CA GLN A 543 -11.59 20.57 -6.63
C GLN A 543 -11.09 19.16 -6.34
N LEU A 544 -11.00 18.76 -5.07
CA LEU A 544 -10.58 17.42 -4.69
C LEU A 544 -11.54 16.34 -5.20
N PHE A 545 -12.85 16.52 -4.99
CA PHE A 545 -13.85 15.52 -5.40
C PHE A 545 -14.19 15.63 -6.91
N GLY A 546 -14.36 16.83 -7.44
CA GLY A 546 -14.81 17.05 -8.82
C GLY A 546 -13.71 17.07 -9.87
N ASN A 547 -12.49 17.54 -9.57
CA ASN A 547 -11.41 17.65 -10.55
C ASN A 547 -10.38 16.52 -10.40
N VAL A 548 -9.84 16.32 -9.19
CA VAL A 548 -8.84 15.26 -8.94
C VAL A 548 -9.46 13.89 -9.08
N ALA A 549 -10.63 13.66 -8.48
CA ALA A 549 -11.32 12.38 -8.62
C ALA A 549 -12.20 12.30 -9.88
N ALA A 550 -12.59 13.43 -10.48
CA ALA A 550 -13.61 13.43 -11.55
C ALA A 550 -14.94 12.76 -11.10
N LEU A 551 -15.29 12.85 -9.81
CA LEU A 551 -16.55 12.33 -9.30
C LEU A 551 -17.73 13.18 -9.82
N PRO A 552 -18.82 12.56 -10.29
CA PRO A 552 -20.02 13.29 -10.59
C PRO A 552 -20.63 13.87 -9.32
N SER A 553 -21.33 15.00 -9.47
CA SER A 553 -22.20 15.50 -8.39
C SER A 553 -23.32 14.51 -8.10
N TYR A 554 -23.88 14.56 -6.89
CA TYR A 554 -24.92 13.65 -6.42
C TYR A 554 -26.07 13.53 -7.41
N ASP A 555 -26.33 12.30 -7.83
CA ASP A 555 -27.46 11.92 -8.67
C ASP A 555 -28.36 10.94 -7.91
N PRO A 556 -29.62 11.30 -7.60
CA PRO A 556 -30.56 10.40 -6.93
C PRO A 556 -30.94 9.17 -7.77
N ALA A 557 -30.71 9.18 -9.09
CA ALA A 557 -30.94 8.03 -9.96
C ALA A 557 -29.76 7.03 -9.95
N SER A 558 -28.60 7.43 -9.41
CA SER A 558 -27.43 6.57 -9.30
C SER A 558 -27.69 5.34 -8.42
N ARG A 559 -27.00 4.25 -8.73
CA ARG A 559 -27.11 2.96 -8.03
C ARG A 559 -25.74 2.47 -7.57
N PRO A 560 -25.11 3.14 -6.59
CA PRO A 560 -23.83 2.69 -6.05
C PRO A 560 -23.95 1.29 -5.45
N GLN A 561 -22.87 0.52 -5.52
CA GLN A 561 -22.84 -0.86 -5.05
C GLN A 561 -22.37 -0.95 -3.59
N PHE A 562 -22.99 -1.86 -2.83
CA PHE A 562 -22.59 -2.23 -1.48
C PHE A 562 -22.68 -3.75 -1.34
N GLY A 563 -21.55 -4.45 -1.11
CA GLY A 563 -21.51 -5.91 -1.05
C GLY A 563 -22.03 -6.58 -2.33
N GLY A 564 -21.70 -6.03 -3.51
CA GLY A 564 -22.21 -6.47 -4.81
C GLY A 564 -23.67 -6.08 -5.12
N ILE A 565 -24.39 -5.45 -4.19
CA ILE A 565 -25.80 -5.11 -4.36
C ILE A 565 -25.96 -3.65 -4.77
N PRO A 566 -26.69 -3.33 -5.85
CA PRO A 566 -26.98 -1.95 -6.21
C PRO A 566 -27.99 -1.32 -5.23
N VAL A 567 -27.59 -0.23 -4.58
CA VAL A 567 -28.41 0.48 -3.58
C VAL A 567 -29.06 1.71 -4.21
N SER A 568 -30.40 1.73 -4.27
CA SER A 568 -31.16 2.92 -4.67
C SER A 568 -31.39 3.87 -3.48
N ARG A 569 -31.73 5.13 -3.75
CA ARG A 569 -32.12 6.10 -2.69
C ARG A 569 -33.26 5.58 -1.79
N LYS A 570 -34.24 4.87 -2.37
CA LYS A 570 -35.34 4.25 -1.62
C LYS A 570 -34.83 3.14 -0.70
N SER A 571 -33.93 2.29 -1.21
CA SER A 571 -33.29 1.25 -0.40
C SER A 571 -32.49 1.86 0.76
N ALA A 572 -31.75 2.93 0.50
CA ALA A 572 -30.97 3.65 1.51
C ALA A 572 -31.82 4.23 2.65
N SER A 573 -33.12 4.53 2.42
CA SER A 573 -34.03 4.99 3.47
C SER A 573 -34.76 3.86 4.20
N SER A 574 -35.21 2.82 3.48
CA SER A 574 -36.10 1.79 4.04
C SER A 574 -35.39 0.51 4.52
N ASP A 575 -34.23 0.19 3.99
CA ASP A 575 -33.53 -1.06 4.30
C ASP A 575 -32.67 -0.92 5.56
N VAL A 576 -33.17 -1.42 6.69
CA VAL A 576 -32.47 -1.37 7.98
C VAL A 576 -31.17 -2.17 7.94
N GLY A 577 -31.09 -3.26 7.18
CA GLY A 577 -29.90 -4.11 7.10
C GLY A 577 -28.75 -3.43 6.35
N VAL A 578 -29.04 -2.75 5.23
CA VAL A 578 -28.03 -1.93 4.53
C VAL A 578 -27.57 -0.79 5.43
N ARG A 579 -28.51 -0.12 6.11
CA ARG A 579 -28.20 1.02 6.97
C ARG A 579 -27.32 0.63 8.16
N SER A 580 -27.70 -0.40 8.91
CA SER A 580 -26.92 -0.87 10.06
C SER A 580 -25.53 -1.32 9.61
N ARG A 581 -25.41 -2.03 8.49
CA ARG A 581 -24.10 -2.49 7.99
C ARG A 581 -23.18 -1.35 7.52
N VAL A 582 -23.73 -0.32 6.86
CA VAL A 582 -22.95 0.87 6.46
C VAL A 582 -22.49 1.67 7.69
N VAL A 583 -23.38 1.88 8.67
CA VAL A 583 -23.03 2.61 9.90
C VAL A 583 -21.99 1.81 10.70
N TRP A 584 -22.14 0.48 10.79
CA TRP A 584 -21.15 -0.40 11.41
C TRP A 584 -19.77 -0.31 10.73
N GLU A 585 -19.71 -0.37 9.39
CA GLU A 585 -18.45 -0.22 8.64
C GLU A 585 -17.77 1.11 8.99
N LEU A 586 -18.53 2.20 9.13
CA LEU A 586 -17.98 3.51 9.50
C LEU A 586 -17.47 3.57 10.93
N HIS A 587 -18.13 2.89 11.87
CA HIS A 587 -17.63 2.77 13.24
C HIS A 587 -16.29 2.04 13.25
N GLU A 588 -16.23 0.85 12.65
CA GLU A 588 -15.02 0.05 12.54
C GLU A 588 -13.89 0.79 11.82
N SER A 589 -14.19 1.38 10.66
CA SER A 589 -13.15 1.99 9.84
C SER A 589 -12.56 3.24 10.50
N ASN A 590 -13.40 4.10 11.11
CA ASN A 590 -12.87 5.26 11.84
C ASN A 590 -12.10 4.83 13.08
N TRP A 591 -12.62 3.87 13.86
CA TRP A 591 -11.95 3.39 15.06
C TRP A 591 -10.56 2.79 14.74
N ARG A 592 -10.44 1.96 13.69
CA ARG A 592 -9.15 1.40 13.26
C ARG A 592 -8.16 2.47 12.80
N CYS A 593 -8.64 3.50 12.08
CA CYS A 593 -7.80 4.66 11.73
C CYS A 593 -7.37 5.45 12.97
N GLU A 594 -8.28 5.64 13.93
CA GLU A 594 -8.03 6.35 15.18
C GLU A 594 -7.03 5.61 16.07
N LEU A 595 -7.10 4.27 16.15
CA LEU A 595 -6.13 3.47 16.87
C LEU A 595 -4.73 3.55 16.25
N LEU A 596 -4.63 3.47 14.91
CA LEU A 596 -3.37 3.67 14.19
C LEU A 596 -2.78 5.06 14.46
N ALA A 597 -3.60 6.10 14.41
CA ALA A 597 -3.17 7.47 14.64
C ALA A 597 -2.73 7.70 16.09
N LEU A 598 -3.49 7.19 17.06
CA LEU A 598 -3.14 7.34 18.47
C LEU A 598 -1.88 6.55 18.82
N ASP A 599 -1.75 5.30 18.37
CA ASP A 599 -0.55 4.51 18.60
C ASP A 599 0.70 5.23 18.06
N ALA A 600 0.62 5.78 16.84
CA ALA A 600 1.73 6.52 16.24
C ALA A 600 2.19 7.72 17.07
N VAL A 601 1.26 8.44 17.70
CA VAL A 601 1.56 9.54 18.63
C VAL A 601 2.17 9.00 19.92
N MET A 602 1.57 7.97 20.52
CA MET A 602 1.97 7.44 21.83
C MET A 602 3.36 6.80 21.83
N VAL A 603 3.76 6.16 20.72
CA VAL A 603 5.09 5.54 20.58
C VAL A 603 6.08 6.39 19.78
N GLY A 604 5.64 7.50 19.20
CA GLY A 604 6.48 8.35 18.35
C GLY A 604 6.91 7.66 17.05
N SER A 605 6.06 6.81 16.47
CA SER A 605 6.41 6.01 15.28
C SER A 605 6.43 6.79 13.97
N THR A 606 6.11 8.08 14.02
CA THR A 606 6.15 8.99 12.87
C THR A 606 7.57 9.17 12.33
N GLU A 607 8.56 9.13 13.22
CA GLU A 607 10.00 9.29 12.92
C GLU A 607 10.71 7.95 12.67
N TRP A 608 10.01 6.82 12.82
CA TRP A 608 10.63 5.50 12.67
C TRP A 608 10.96 5.17 11.21
N PRO A 609 11.99 4.34 10.98
CA PRO A 609 12.20 3.68 9.69
C PRO A 609 10.92 2.96 9.22
N GLU A 610 10.62 3.02 7.92
CA GLU A 610 9.37 2.50 7.36
C GLU A 610 9.12 1.02 7.69
N THR A 611 10.17 0.19 7.67
CA THR A 611 10.07 -1.24 8.02
C THR A 611 9.61 -1.46 9.46
N LEU A 612 10.15 -0.70 10.42
CA LEU A 612 9.74 -0.81 11.82
C LEU A 612 8.29 -0.34 12.01
N ARG A 613 7.91 0.73 11.29
CA ARG A 613 6.52 1.20 11.27
C ARG A 613 5.59 0.13 10.69
N TRP A 614 5.98 -0.55 9.62
CA TRP A 614 5.17 -1.62 9.03
C TRP A 614 4.99 -2.82 9.96
N ILE A 615 6.03 -3.21 10.69
CA ILE A 615 5.94 -4.25 11.72
C ILE A 615 4.93 -3.81 12.80
N ARG A 616 5.00 -2.54 13.22
CA ARG A 616 4.04 -1.98 14.19
C ARG A 616 2.62 -1.97 13.64
N GLU A 617 2.40 -1.47 12.43
CA GLU A 617 1.09 -1.46 11.76
C GLU A 617 0.50 -2.87 11.61
N ALA A 618 1.34 -3.86 11.29
CA ALA A 618 0.92 -5.27 11.22
C ALA A 618 0.45 -5.80 12.58
N HIS A 619 1.18 -5.48 13.64
CA HIS A 619 0.78 -5.84 15.00
C HIS A 619 -0.49 -5.09 15.45
N ILE A 620 -0.66 -3.81 15.09
CA ILE A 620 -1.90 -3.06 15.38
C ILE A 620 -3.11 -3.75 14.73
N SER A 621 -2.94 -4.28 13.52
CA SER A 621 -4.03 -4.97 12.82
C SER A 621 -4.46 -6.30 13.46
N GLU A 622 -3.64 -6.88 14.35
CA GLU A 622 -3.98 -8.09 15.10
C GLU A 622 -5.20 -7.89 16.01
N VAL A 623 -5.47 -6.64 16.38
CA VAL A 623 -6.64 -6.26 17.19
C VAL A 623 -7.96 -6.55 16.47
N TRP A 624 -7.96 -6.69 15.13
CA TRP A 624 -9.18 -6.95 14.36
C TRP A 624 -9.05 -8.06 13.31
N GLY A 625 -7.96 -8.83 13.33
CA GLY A 625 -7.74 -9.90 12.36
C GLY A 625 -6.31 -10.47 12.41
N PRO A 626 -5.90 -11.25 11.42
CA PRO A 626 -4.50 -11.66 11.28
C PRO A 626 -3.60 -10.46 10.87
N PRO A 627 -2.27 -10.54 11.04
CA PRO A 627 -1.36 -9.44 10.74
C PRO A 627 -1.43 -9.02 9.27
N ARG A 628 -1.80 -7.76 9.02
CA ARG A 628 -2.06 -7.14 7.71
C ARG A 628 -1.43 -5.75 7.62
N SER A 629 -1.47 -5.13 6.45
CA SER A 629 -0.98 -3.76 6.24
C SER A 629 -1.84 -2.69 6.94
N GLY A 630 -1.27 -1.50 7.14
CA GLY A 630 -2.00 -0.31 7.60
C GLY A 630 -3.10 0.19 6.65
N VAL A 631 -3.26 -0.37 5.45
CA VAL A 631 -4.40 -0.08 4.55
C VAL A 631 -5.64 -0.92 4.89
N ASN A 632 -5.48 -1.97 5.70
CA ASN A 632 -6.55 -2.86 6.15
C ASN A 632 -7.36 -2.26 7.32
N VAL A 633 -7.76 -1.00 7.18
CA VAL A 633 -8.57 -0.28 8.18
C VAL A 633 -10.07 -0.41 7.93
N ALA A 634 -10.51 -0.76 6.73
CA ALA A 634 -11.94 -0.94 6.46
C ALA A 634 -12.25 -2.45 6.37
N PRO A 635 -13.29 -2.94 7.07
CA PRO A 635 -13.69 -4.34 6.97
C PRO A 635 -14.12 -4.69 5.54
N ASP A 636 -13.93 -5.95 5.14
CA ASP A 636 -14.43 -6.42 3.85
C ASP A 636 -15.96 -6.55 3.92
N VAL A 637 -16.64 -5.92 2.97
CA VAL A 637 -18.10 -5.91 2.91
C VAL A 637 -18.65 -7.21 2.31
N ASP A 638 -17.82 -7.96 1.57
CA ASP A 638 -18.20 -9.24 0.99
C ASP A 638 -18.02 -10.40 1.99
N GLU A 639 -17.17 -10.22 3.01
CA GLU A 639 -16.91 -11.23 4.04
C GLU A 639 -17.84 -11.07 5.26
N PRO A 640 -18.10 -12.15 6.02
CA PRO A 640 -18.76 -12.06 7.31
C PRO A 640 -17.96 -11.15 8.26
N ALA A 641 -18.66 -10.31 9.02
CA ALA A 641 -18.01 -9.46 10.00
C ALA A 641 -17.41 -10.30 11.13
N ALA A 642 -16.13 -10.12 11.40
CA ALA A 642 -15.46 -10.74 12.54
C ALA A 642 -16.02 -10.19 13.86
N ILE A 643 -16.19 -11.08 14.85
CA ILE A 643 -16.62 -10.72 16.19
C ILE A 643 -15.37 -10.31 16.99
N CYS A 644 -14.92 -9.07 16.80
CA CYS A 644 -13.72 -8.55 17.45
C CYS A 644 -13.97 -8.13 18.91
N TRP A 645 -15.20 -7.72 19.22
CA TRP A 645 -15.57 -7.10 20.49
C TRP A 645 -16.85 -7.70 21.05
N THR A 646 -16.78 -8.20 22.29
CA THR A 646 -17.89 -8.84 23.00
C THR A 646 -17.96 -8.36 24.44
N ASN A 647 -19.14 -8.45 25.05
CA ASN A 647 -19.30 -8.29 26.49
C ASN A 647 -18.92 -9.61 27.19
N ALA A 648 -18.44 -9.49 28.44
CA ALA A 648 -18.15 -10.68 29.26
C ALA A 648 -19.39 -11.57 29.50
N ALA A 649 -20.60 -11.01 29.37
CA ALA A 649 -21.85 -11.75 29.49
C ALA A 649 -22.20 -12.57 28.23
N ASP A 650 -21.61 -12.27 27.06
CA ASP A 650 -21.90 -13.00 25.84
C ASP A 650 -21.32 -14.42 25.90
N ASP A 651 -21.94 -15.38 25.23
CA ASP A 651 -21.40 -16.74 25.14
C ASP A 651 -20.15 -16.82 24.27
N GLU A 652 -20.03 -15.91 23.30
CA GLU A 652 -18.95 -15.87 22.31
C GLU A 652 -17.71 -15.10 22.80
N TRP A 653 -17.64 -14.71 24.07
CA TRP A 653 -16.57 -13.86 24.61
C TRP A 653 -15.16 -14.43 24.40
N THR A 654 -15.04 -15.76 24.33
CA THR A 654 -13.77 -16.45 24.07
C THR A 654 -13.22 -16.14 22.67
N GLN A 655 -14.08 -15.86 21.69
CA GLN A 655 -13.67 -15.51 20.32
C GLN A 655 -12.97 -14.15 20.27
N ALA A 656 -13.37 -13.21 21.13
CA ALA A 656 -12.76 -11.88 21.22
C ALA A 656 -11.45 -11.84 22.04
N ARG A 657 -11.03 -12.96 22.64
CA ARG A 657 -9.88 -13.01 23.55
C ARG A 657 -8.56 -12.69 22.85
N GLY A 658 -8.35 -13.23 21.65
CA GLY A 658 -7.14 -12.94 20.86
C GLY A 658 -7.03 -11.47 20.48
N HIS A 659 -8.17 -10.85 20.14
CA HIS A 659 -8.24 -9.42 19.83
C HIS A 659 -7.96 -8.54 21.06
N LEU A 660 -8.50 -8.92 22.23
CA LEU A 660 -8.19 -8.24 23.48
C LEU A 660 -6.72 -8.39 23.86
N HIS A 661 -6.12 -9.56 23.65
CA HIS A 661 -4.70 -9.78 23.90
C HIS A 661 -3.84 -8.82 23.06
N ALA A 662 -4.07 -8.77 21.74
CA ALA A 662 -3.36 -7.84 20.85
C ALA A 662 -3.58 -6.38 21.27
N PHE A 663 -4.78 -6.02 21.70
CA PHE A 663 -5.09 -4.66 22.16
C PHE A 663 -4.32 -4.30 23.43
N VAL A 664 -4.26 -5.21 24.40
CA VAL A 664 -3.52 -5.00 25.65
C VAL A 664 -2.01 -4.97 25.41
N ASP A 665 -1.46 -5.86 24.58
CA ASP A 665 -0.02 -5.82 24.23
C ASP A 665 0.35 -4.49 23.58
N LEU A 666 -0.51 -3.97 22.70
CA LEU A 666 -0.33 -2.67 22.07
C LEU A 666 -0.29 -1.53 23.11
N LEU A 667 -1.29 -1.49 24.00
CA LEU A 667 -1.42 -0.45 25.04
C LEU A 667 -0.29 -0.53 26.07
N SER A 668 0.23 -1.73 26.37
CA SER A 668 1.31 -1.95 27.33
C SER A 668 2.59 -1.18 27.00
N ARG A 669 2.79 -0.85 25.71
CA ARG A 669 3.96 -0.11 25.22
C ARG A 669 3.81 1.41 25.30
N TRP A 670 2.62 1.90 25.67
CA TRP A 670 2.39 3.33 25.80
C TRP A 670 2.97 3.83 27.13
N LYS A 671 3.64 4.99 27.12
CA LYS A 671 4.39 5.53 28.28
C LYS A 671 3.56 5.68 29.55
N THR A 672 2.25 5.86 29.42
CA THR A 672 1.30 6.08 30.53
C THR A 672 0.44 4.85 30.85
N CYS A 673 0.84 3.66 30.37
CA CYS A 673 0.08 2.44 30.59
C CYS A 673 -0.06 2.11 32.10
N PRO A 674 -1.29 1.96 32.61
CA PRO A 674 -1.54 1.54 33.99
C PRO A 674 -0.86 0.21 34.33
N PRO A 675 -0.41 0.00 35.58
CA PRO A 675 0.17 -1.26 36.03
C PRO A 675 -0.78 -2.46 35.82
N ASP A 676 -2.09 -2.25 35.97
CA ASP A 676 -3.12 -3.28 35.79
C ASP A 676 -3.19 -3.84 34.36
N LEU A 677 -2.62 -3.15 33.38
CA LEU A 677 -2.54 -3.57 31.97
C LEU A 677 -1.14 -4.06 31.57
N GLN A 678 -0.16 -4.00 32.48
CA GLN A 678 1.18 -4.59 32.28
C GLN A 678 1.15 -6.08 32.65
N LEU A 679 0.36 -6.84 31.90
CA LEU A 679 0.09 -8.24 32.17
C LEU A 679 1.24 -9.13 31.65
N PRO A 680 1.54 -10.26 32.32
CA PRO A 680 2.49 -11.24 31.79
C PRO A 680 2.06 -11.78 30.41
N PRO A 681 3.03 -12.18 29.56
CA PRO A 681 2.72 -12.81 28.27
C PRO A 681 1.77 -14.01 28.43
N GLY A 682 0.75 -14.10 27.57
CA GLY A 682 -0.24 -15.19 27.59
C GLY A 682 -1.30 -15.12 28.72
N HIS A 683 -1.26 -14.11 29.59
CA HIS A 683 -2.26 -13.98 30.67
C HIS A 683 -3.67 -13.72 30.11
N VAL A 684 -3.80 -12.85 29.10
CA VAL A 684 -5.10 -12.59 28.46
C VAL A 684 -5.62 -13.84 27.73
N GLU A 685 -4.74 -14.70 27.24
CA GLU A 685 -5.13 -15.92 26.52
C GLU A 685 -5.69 -17.00 27.45
N SER A 686 -5.32 -16.97 28.73
CA SER A 686 -5.71 -17.96 29.75
C SER A 686 -6.75 -17.43 30.75
N CYS A 687 -7.18 -16.17 30.63
CA CYS A 687 -8.07 -15.54 31.59
C CYS A 687 -9.48 -16.14 31.62
N ASP A 688 -10.11 -16.05 32.79
CA ASP A 688 -11.51 -16.43 32.95
C ASP A 688 -12.47 -15.30 32.49
N ARG A 689 -13.79 -15.59 32.53
CA ARG A 689 -14.82 -14.65 32.06
C ARG A 689 -14.84 -13.34 32.88
N GLY A 690 -14.59 -13.42 34.18
CA GLY A 690 -14.59 -12.26 35.08
C GLY A 690 -13.35 -11.39 34.85
N GLU A 691 -12.19 -12.03 34.72
CA GLU A 691 -10.92 -11.38 34.38
C GLU A 691 -10.99 -10.71 33.01
N TYR A 692 -11.54 -11.39 31.99
CA TYR A 692 -11.79 -10.80 30.67
C TYR A 692 -12.58 -9.49 30.77
N GLY A 693 -13.70 -9.50 31.51
CA GLY A 693 -14.53 -8.30 31.68
C GLY A 693 -13.79 -7.15 32.36
N ARG A 694 -12.96 -7.47 33.37
CA ARG A 694 -12.13 -6.48 34.07
C ARG A 694 -11.05 -5.89 33.16
N ILE A 695 -10.24 -6.75 32.52
CA ILE A 695 -9.15 -6.34 31.62
C ILE A 695 -9.71 -5.52 30.46
N HIS A 696 -10.79 -5.98 29.83
CA HIS A 696 -11.45 -5.26 28.74
C HIS A 696 -11.92 -3.87 29.17
N SER A 697 -12.59 -3.76 30.32
CA SER A 697 -13.06 -2.47 30.83
C SER A 697 -11.90 -1.51 31.13
N GLN A 698 -10.81 -2.00 31.71
CA GLN A 698 -9.63 -1.18 32.03
C GLN A 698 -8.88 -0.73 30.77
N ALA A 699 -8.70 -1.63 29.80
CA ALA A 699 -8.05 -1.32 28.53
C ALA A 699 -8.82 -0.24 27.75
N VAL A 700 -10.15 -0.37 27.69
CA VAL A 700 -11.02 0.59 26.98
C VAL A 700 -11.06 1.94 27.70
N ASP A 701 -11.17 1.97 29.03
CA ASP A 701 -11.11 3.24 29.79
C ASP A 701 -9.78 3.96 29.58
N PHE A 702 -8.66 3.23 29.62
CA PHE A 702 -7.33 3.80 29.35
C PHE A 702 -7.22 4.35 27.91
N TYR A 703 -7.67 3.59 26.91
CA TYR A 703 -7.70 4.05 25.52
C TYR A 703 -8.54 5.32 25.35
N VAL A 704 -9.78 5.32 25.84
CA VAL A 704 -10.71 6.46 25.68
C VAL A 704 -10.16 7.72 26.33
N ARG A 705 -9.61 7.63 27.55
CA ARG A 705 -9.00 8.77 28.24
C ARG A 705 -7.77 9.29 27.50
N THR A 706 -6.90 8.38 27.05
CA THR A 706 -5.70 8.76 26.29
C THR A 706 -6.09 9.44 24.98
N PHE A 707 -7.09 8.91 24.26
CA PHE A 707 -7.59 9.51 23.02
C PHE A 707 -8.14 10.92 23.25
N VAL A 708 -8.97 11.10 24.29
CA VAL A 708 -9.56 12.41 24.62
C VAL A 708 -8.48 13.41 25.01
N ASN A 709 -7.46 13.00 25.75
CA ASN A 709 -6.34 13.87 26.13
C ASN A 709 -5.54 14.34 24.91
N VAL A 710 -5.36 13.50 23.89
CA VAL A 710 -4.57 13.82 22.69
C VAL A 710 -5.37 14.63 21.65
N PHE A 711 -6.65 14.28 21.44
CA PHE A 711 -7.46 14.81 20.32
C PHE A 711 -8.67 15.66 20.75
N GLU A 712 -8.89 15.86 22.05
CA GLU A 712 -9.94 16.71 22.64
C GLU A 712 -11.38 16.41 22.16
N ARG A 713 -11.63 15.17 21.74
CA ARG A 713 -12.95 14.69 21.32
C ARG A 713 -13.13 13.24 21.71
N LEU A 714 -14.38 12.78 21.75
CA LEU A 714 -14.68 11.37 21.92
C LEU A 714 -14.17 10.56 20.70
N PRO A 715 -13.54 9.38 20.93
CA PRO A 715 -13.25 8.46 19.85
C PRO A 715 -14.53 7.88 19.25
N THR A 716 -14.42 7.38 18.03
CA THR A 716 -15.46 6.53 17.44
C THR A 716 -15.34 5.14 18.08
N PRO A 717 -16.37 4.64 18.80
CA PRO A 717 -16.28 3.31 19.38
C PRO A 717 -16.44 2.24 18.29
N PRO A 718 -15.73 1.10 18.39
CA PRO A 718 -16.15 -0.10 17.68
C PRO A 718 -17.47 -0.59 18.28
N VAL A 719 -18.30 -1.21 17.44
CA VAL A 719 -19.66 -1.64 17.80
C VAL A 719 -19.91 -3.04 17.26
N ARG A 720 -20.88 -3.75 17.84
CA ARG A 720 -21.14 -5.13 17.43
C ARG A 720 -21.58 -5.17 15.96
N PRO A 721 -21.13 -6.16 15.18
CA PRO A 721 -21.62 -6.34 13.83
C PRO A 721 -23.13 -6.63 13.85
N PRO A 722 -23.91 -6.05 12.91
CA PRO A 722 -25.31 -6.39 12.81
C PRO A 722 -25.44 -7.87 12.46
N LEU A 723 -26.42 -8.56 13.07
CA LEU A 723 -26.73 -9.95 12.74
C LEU A 723 -26.92 -10.07 11.22
N PRO A 724 -26.40 -11.13 10.59
CA PRO A 724 -26.61 -11.35 9.17
C PRO A 724 -28.11 -11.45 8.91
N SER A 725 -28.69 -10.40 8.34
CA SER A 725 -30.08 -10.39 7.91
C SER A 725 -30.29 -11.61 7.03
N GLY A 726 -31.24 -12.47 7.37
CA GLY A 726 -31.58 -13.63 6.56
C GLY A 726 -31.70 -13.22 5.08
N ALA A 727 -30.79 -13.76 4.27
CA ALA A 727 -30.72 -13.58 2.82
C ALA A 727 -30.84 -12.13 2.33
N ILE A 728 -29.69 -11.45 2.21
CA ILE A 728 -29.45 -10.74 0.95
C ILE A 728 -29.39 -11.84 -0.12
N ARG A 729 -30.55 -12.18 -0.71
CA ARG A 729 -30.62 -13.14 -1.80
C ARG A 729 -29.69 -12.63 -2.91
N ARG A 730 -28.59 -13.35 -3.14
CA ARG A 730 -27.91 -13.29 -4.45
C ARG A 730 -29.00 -13.56 -5.49
N PRO A 731 -29.18 -12.73 -6.52
CA PRO A 731 -29.86 -13.21 -7.71
C PRO A 731 -29.00 -14.37 -8.22
N THR A 732 -29.50 -15.58 -8.04
CA THR A 732 -28.92 -16.79 -8.62
C THR A 732 -28.95 -16.64 -10.13
N ASP A 733 -27.80 -16.76 -10.77
CA ASP A 733 -27.69 -16.99 -12.21
C ASP A 733 -28.55 -18.21 -12.57
N THR A 734 -29.59 -17.95 -13.36
CA THR A 734 -30.19 -18.93 -14.28
C THR A 734 -29.67 -18.65 -15.67
#